data_AF-A0A914XSF2-F1
#
_entry.id   AF-A0A914XSF2-F1
#
_cell.length_a   1.000
_cell.length_b   1.000
_cell.length_c   1.000
_cell.angle_alpha   90.00
_cell.angle_beta   90.00
_cell.angle_gamma   90.00
#
_symmetry.space_group_name_H-M   'P 1'
#
loop_
_entity.id
_entity.type
_entity.pdbx_description
1 polymer ?
#
loop_
_entity_poly.entity_id
_entity_poly.type
_entity_poly.pdbx_seq_one_letter_code
_entity_poly.pdbx_strand_id
1 'polypeptide(L)'
;MEKKNKELTNLRNDLEELRKESATAVAEAKSRAEAASAQLDAVTIELKNEKDAKAAIQSALEERTASAQKIEADLQQQLQQNSGRLAELQQAIDAKSAELSAYTEKQNNWDSERTQLRTEIDGLKAAQQTAADAIVQQLTEQNKKLTDDLVVSNNRIAALELAAKESTSAAESLSADKNVVIAEKSELENQLKDVRAQLDARASECAELRANEVTLGEKLTSAQTEFAAKNEQLTAALQSATAELESVRKEVATLAEERNRMQQQTEALQSDIVAAKSQFESVSAQASALQIEKQSWDADRGRLQADIESLKLTQQLEADGVAKHLTEEKEALATEFAATREVLQAALVEKEALLRQVADLTSQAATLKDQLVEQKNASDAQLHAAEATLTSIKSNSETVDSERAALLQAKAELEKKLLEQDGAMSQLRAERDEQQSSADQLKKSNDELKENHAKELETLNAQTQNQIEQLRKALDDSRLTGSDSDNQIAALSRQNAELTQTRDELEKRLTDISGQLAAVTSDSEELKRLRVSVETELQNKSAEMAKLVETHSQQADSQTKQLTEQTDRLHEELSVCKSKLTEAESSKATAEKVAAEKEALIGQLHEELSVFKSKLTETESSKDTTEKVATEKEAMIGRLHEELSVCKSKLTETESSKATAEKVAAEKEALIGQLSDQLKSVQSTLESFTNETATLKDAKAQSDQQCDDLRNQLAAAVAKSAAHEQREASTSASLPRIEELTAKLEAEEGKVRELEGKLKAVESGTQKKVGDLEAANASLQAQMVAIERKAQEASEARDRLQTSLETAQLSITQLETNVKGAAPAAPANAREEELEMQVAFLNSVIADQRRKQEELKATIDILNSMPAGGANEAINNGKHKKKEKAAPRMYCDICEAFDLHETEDCPTQAMEAEEEQTHTH
;
A
#
# COMPACT_ATOMS: atom_id res chain seq x y z
N MET A 1 244.60 76.79 14.37
CA MET A 1 243.59 76.63 15.43
C MET A 1 242.24 77.19 14.99
N GLU A 2 242.14 78.48 14.64
CA GLU A 2 240.85 79.16 14.37
C GLU A 2 239.94 78.48 13.32
N LYS A 3 240.48 77.89 12.25
CA LYS A 3 239.65 77.18 11.24
C LYS A 3 238.80 76.05 11.86
N LYS A 4 239.36 75.27 12.79
CA LYS A 4 238.63 74.18 13.47
C LYS A 4 237.52 74.67 14.40
N ASN A 5 237.67 75.84 15.01
CA ASN A 5 236.60 76.44 15.82
C ASN A 5 235.39 76.80 14.94
N LYS A 6 235.63 77.32 13.73
CA LYS A 6 234.54 77.70 12.82
C LYS A 6 233.75 76.49 12.31
N GLU A 7 234.44 75.39 11.99
CA GLU A 7 233.82 74.12 11.60
C GLU A 7 232.99 73.50 12.74
N LEU A 8 233.49 73.53 13.99
CA LEU A 8 232.75 73.05 15.17
C LEU A 8 231.50 73.87 15.49
N THR A 9 231.52 75.19 15.27
CA THR A 9 230.34 76.04 15.49
C THR A 9 229.25 75.76 14.46
N ASN A 10 229.62 75.53 13.19
CA ASN A 10 228.65 75.16 12.15
C ASN A 10 227.99 73.82 12.47
N LEU A 11 228.78 72.77 12.77
CA LEU A 11 228.22 71.46 13.16
C LEU A 11 227.26 71.53 14.36
N ARG A 12 227.52 72.45 15.29
CA ARG A 12 226.64 72.68 16.44
C ARG A 12 225.30 73.28 16.03
N ASN A 13 225.32 74.27 15.13
CA ASN A 13 224.10 74.88 14.60
C ASN A 13 223.28 73.86 13.81
N ASP A 14 223.92 73.08 12.93
CA ASP A 14 223.27 72.02 12.13
C ASP A 14 222.62 70.95 13.05
N LEU A 15 223.31 70.56 14.13
CA LEU A 15 222.75 69.65 15.16
C LEU A 15 221.60 70.26 15.96
N GLU A 16 221.58 71.58 16.15
CA GLU A 16 220.55 72.29 16.89
C GLU A 16 219.29 72.55 16.02
N GLU A 17 219.49 72.70 14.71
CA GLU A 17 218.45 72.74 13.68
C GLU A 17 217.80 71.36 13.47
N LEU A 18 218.60 70.30 13.29
CA LEU A 18 218.11 68.91 13.23
C LEU A 18 217.36 68.49 14.51
N ARG A 19 217.76 69.00 15.69
CA ARG A 19 217.03 68.78 16.94
C ARG A 19 215.69 69.50 16.98
N LYS A 20 215.58 70.71 16.41
CA LYS A 20 214.29 71.39 16.24
C LYS A 20 213.40 70.60 15.30
N GLU A 21 213.87 70.23 14.12
CA GLU A 21 213.11 69.44 13.14
C GLU A 21 212.61 68.11 13.73
N SER A 22 213.49 67.40 14.46
CA SER A 22 213.12 66.18 15.18
C SER A 22 212.05 66.43 16.24
N ALA A 23 212.13 67.53 17.00
CA ALA A 23 211.12 67.89 17.98
C ALA A 23 209.77 68.28 17.33
N THR A 24 209.76 68.97 16.19
CA THR A 24 208.52 69.25 15.45
C THR A 24 207.90 67.98 14.89
N ALA A 25 208.70 67.08 14.29
CA ALA A 25 208.21 65.80 13.77
C ALA A 25 207.61 64.92 14.88
N VAL A 26 208.20 64.90 16.08
CA VAL A 26 207.65 64.19 17.26
C VAL A 26 206.35 64.84 17.75
N ALA A 27 206.26 66.17 17.75
CA ALA A 27 205.03 66.88 18.12
C ALA A 27 203.88 66.62 17.12
N GLU A 28 204.16 66.63 15.81
CA GLU A 28 203.19 66.25 14.78
C GLU A 28 202.75 64.79 14.90
N ALA A 29 203.68 63.87 15.12
CA ALA A 29 203.37 62.45 15.31
C ALA A 29 202.49 62.23 16.54
N LYS A 30 202.77 62.93 17.65
CA LYS A 30 201.95 62.90 18.86
C LYS A 30 200.54 63.46 18.61
N SER A 31 200.43 64.61 17.94
CA SER A 31 199.13 65.21 17.59
C SER A 31 198.30 64.30 16.67
N ARG A 32 198.93 63.63 15.69
CA ARG A 32 198.26 62.61 14.85
C ARG A 32 197.80 61.40 15.66
N ALA A 33 198.59 60.94 16.64
CA ALA A 33 198.21 59.83 17.51
C ALA A 33 197.04 60.19 18.45
N GLU A 34 197.03 61.40 19.02
CA GLU A 34 195.93 61.91 19.83
C GLU A 34 194.65 62.08 19.00
N ALA A 35 194.75 62.59 17.77
CA ALA A 35 193.63 62.68 16.83
C ALA A 35 193.09 61.29 16.41
N ALA A 36 193.97 60.33 16.17
CA ALA A 36 193.58 58.95 15.86
C ALA A 36 192.91 58.25 17.05
N SER A 37 193.36 58.49 18.28
CA SER A 37 192.70 57.99 19.50
C SER A 37 191.29 58.56 19.64
N ALA A 38 191.12 59.88 19.45
CA ALA A 38 189.82 60.53 19.52
C ALA A 38 188.84 60.02 18.44
N GLN A 39 189.34 59.72 17.23
CA GLN A 39 188.57 59.05 16.18
C GLN A 39 188.17 57.62 16.58
N LEU A 40 189.07 56.85 17.21
CA LEU A 40 188.78 55.50 17.68
C LEU A 40 187.72 55.49 18.79
N ASP A 41 187.80 56.44 19.72
CA ASP A 41 186.82 56.61 20.80
C ASP A 41 185.44 57.00 20.24
N ALA A 42 185.41 57.91 19.25
CA ALA A 42 184.16 58.28 18.56
C ALA A 42 183.52 57.08 17.83
N VAL A 43 184.30 56.32 17.07
CA VAL A 43 183.84 55.09 16.40
C VAL A 43 183.38 54.03 17.41
N THR A 44 184.02 53.94 18.57
CA THR A 44 183.62 53.02 19.65
C THR A 44 182.29 53.43 20.28
N ILE A 45 182.03 54.73 20.43
CA ILE A 45 180.73 55.26 20.88
C ILE A 45 179.66 55.01 19.82
N GLU A 46 179.94 55.24 18.54
CA GLU A 46 179.01 54.94 17.44
C GLU A 46 178.66 53.45 17.37
N LEU A 47 179.65 52.55 17.40
CA LEU A 47 179.44 51.10 17.47
C LEU A 47 178.62 50.67 18.69
N LYS A 48 178.80 51.34 19.83
CA LYS A 48 177.99 51.06 21.02
C LYS A 48 176.56 51.54 20.85
N ASN A 49 176.35 52.75 20.35
CA ASN A 49 175.02 53.29 20.06
C ASN A 49 174.29 52.41 19.02
N GLU A 50 174.98 51.92 17.99
CA GLU A 50 174.43 51.01 16.99
C GLU A 50 174.07 49.63 17.59
N LYS A 51 174.92 49.10 18.46
CA LYS A 51 174.64 47.85 19.21
C LYS A 51 173.44 47.99 20.13
N ASP A 52 173.36 49.09 20.88
CA ASP A 52 172.27 49.35 21.84
C ASP A 52 170.96 49.65 21.07
N ALA A 53 171.01 50.34 19.94
CA ALA A 53 169.88 50.51 19.02
C ALA A 53 169.43 49.15 18.41
N LYS A 54 170.36 48.29 18.02
CA LYS A 54 170.04 46.93 17.53
C LYS A 54 169.39 46.07 18.61
N ALA A 55 169.84 46.17 19.86
CA ALA A 55 169.21 45.50 21.00
C ALA A 55 167.79 46.03 21.28
N ALA A 56 167.58 47.34 21.19
CA ALA A 56 166.24 47.94 21.31
C ALA A 56 165.30 47.50 20.18
N ILE A 57 165.79 47.44 18.93
CA ILE A 57 165.04 46.93 17.76
C ILE A 57 164.69 45.45 17.95
N GLN A 58 165.64 44.64 18.44
CA GLN A 58 165.41 43.21 18.71
C GLN A 58 164.32 43.00 19.79
N SER A 59 164.38 43.75 20.89
CA SER A 59 163.37 43.72 21.95
C SER A 59 161.97 44.13 21.43
N ALA A 60 161.90 45.19 20.63
CA ALA A 60 160.65 45.65 20.01
C ALA A 60 160.11 44.66 18.94
N LEU A 61 160.99 43.90 18.29
CA LEU A 61 160.62 42.79 17.40
C LEU A 61 160.05 41.62 18.20
N GLU A 62 160.70 41.24 19.31
CA GLU A 62 160.25 40.16 20.20
C GLU A 62 158.87 40.48 20.82
N GLU A 63 158.68 41.70 21.32
CA GLU A 63 157.37 42.18 21.83
C GLU A 63 156.31 42.20 20.73
N ARG A 64 156.63 42.66 19.51
CA ARG A 64 155.72 42.59 18.36
C ARG A 64 155.38 41.16 17.94
N THR A 65 156.33 40.24 17.96
CA THR A 65 156.07 38.82 17.64
C THR A 65 155.23 38.14 18.71
N ALA A 66 155.48 38.41 20.00
CA ALA A 66 154.64 37.90 21.09
C ALA A 66 153.21 38.47 21.01
N SER A 67 153.07 39.75 20.69
CA SER A 67 151.76 40.39 20.45
C SER A 67 151.04 39.78 19.24
N ALA A 68 151.74 39.56 18.13
CA ALA A 68 151.19 38.90 16.94
C ALA A 68 150.76 37.46 17.21
N GLN A 69 151.58 36.67 17.91
CA GLN A 69 151.25 35.30 18.33
C GLN A 69 150.03 35.26 19.26
N LYS A 70 149.89 36.24 20.17
CA LYS A 70 148.70 36.36 21.00
C LYS A 70 147.45 36.67 20.17
N ILE A 71 147.53 37.61 19.24
CA ILE A 71 146.42 37.94 18.33
C ILE A 71 146.05 36.71 17.47
N GLU A 72 147.04 35.95 17.00
CA GLU A 72 146.80 34.71 16.25
C GLU A 72 146.10 33.65 17.11
N ALA A 73 146.52 33.45 18.37
CA ALA A 73 145.86 32.54 19.30
C ALA A 73 144.42 32.99 19.64
N ASP A 74 144.20 34.29 19.89
CA ASP A 74 142.89 34.86 20.15
C ASP A 74 141.96 34.68 18.91
N LEU A 75 142.48 34.86 17.69
CA LEU A 75 141.75 34.63 16.43
C LEU A 75 141.46 33.14 16.18
N GLN A 76 142.40 32.24 16.48
CA GLN A 76 142.20 30.79 16.40
C GLN A 76 141.12 30.33 17.41
N GLN A 77 141.13 30.88 18.63
CA GLN A 77 140.09 30.62 19.63
C GLN A 77 138.71 31.13 19.16
N GLN A 78 138.64 32.34 18.58
CA GLN A 78 137.41 32.86 18.00
C GLN A 78 136.91 32.03 16.81
N LEU A 79 137.80 31.58 15.92
CA LEU A 79 137.45 30.67 14.82
C LEU A 79 136.91 29.34 15.35
N GLN A 80 137.53 28.76 16.38
CA GLN A 80 137.04 27.54 17.01
C GLN A 80 135.65 27.76 17.63
N GLN A 81 135.45 28.83 18.40
CA GLN A 81 134.14 29.18 18.97
C GLN A 81 133.07 29.41 17.90
N ASN A 82 133.40 30.13 16.83
CA ASN A 82 132.48 30.38 15.72
C ASN A 82 132.16 29.10 14.93
N SER A 83 133.13 28.19 14.76
CA SER A 83 132.89 26.88 14.13
C SER A 83 131.96 26.00 14.97
N GLY A 84 132.11 26.02 16.31
CA GLY A 84 131.20 25.34 17.23
C GLY A 84 129.79 25.90 17.15
N ARG A 85 129.64 27.22 17.22
CA ARG A 85 128.33 27.90 17.07
C ARG A 85 127.67 27.64 15.71
N LEU A 86 128.47 27.52 14.64
CA LEU A 86 127.96 27.21 13.30
C LEU A 86 127.49 25.76 13.21
N ALA A 87 128.17 24.82 13.86
CA ALA A 87 127.73 23.43 13.99
C ALA A 87 126.44 23.31 14.84
N GLU A 88 126.34 24.03 15.96
CA GLU A 88 125.12 24.09 16.79
C GLU A 88 123.93 24.67 16.01
N LEU A 89 124.15 25.75 15.25
CA LEU A 89 123.12 26.33 14.38
C LEU A 89 122.72 25.39 13.25
N GLN A 90 123.67 24.67 12.63
CA GLN A 90 123.36 23.67 11.62
C GLN A 90 122.52 22.53 12.21
N GLN A 91 122.90 22.00 13.39
CA GLN A 91 122.13 20.96 14.07
C GLN A 91 120.71 21.43 14.43
N ALA A 92 120.54 22.70 14.80
CA ALA A 92 119.21 23.29 15.05
C ALA A 92 118.39 23.46 13.74
N ILE A 93 119.03 23.82 12.63
CA ILE A 93 118.40 23.89 11.30
C ILE A 93 117.97 22.50 10.83
N ASP A 94 118.82 21.48 11.01
CA ASP A 94 118.53 20.10 10.64
C ASP A 94 117.35 19.54 11.47
N ALA A 95 117.35 19.80 12.78
CA ALA A 95 116.25 19.44 13.67
C ALA A 95 114.93 20.13 13.28
N LYS A 96 114.96 21.43 12.95
CA LYS A 96 113.76 22.16 12.47
C LYS A 96 113.31 21.73 11.08
N SER A 97 114.23 21.32 10.21
CA SER A 97 113.90 20.74 8.90
C SER A 97 113.20 19.38 9.05
N ALA A 98 113.64 18.56 10.01
CA ALA A 98 112.98 17.30 10.36
C ALA A 98 111.57 17.51 10.95
N GLU A 99 111.41 18.48 11.86
CA GLU A 99 110.07 18.89 12.35
C GLU A 99 109.16 19.35 11.20
N LEU A 100 109.66 20.19 10.29
CA LEU A 100 108.90 20.69 9.13
C LEU A 100 108.48 19.54 8.19
N SER A 101 109.36 18.57 7.97
CA SER A 101 109.04 17.36 7.19
C SER A 101 107.93 16.54 7.85
N ALA A 102 107.98 16.35 9.18
CA ALA A 102 106.94 15.63 9.92
C ALA A 102 105.58 16.38 9.94
N TYR A 103 105.60 17.71 9.95
CA TYR A 103 104.37 18.50 9.76
C TYR A 103 103.83 18.40 8.33
N THR A 104 104.70 18.39 7.32
CA THR A 104 104.31 18.22 5.91
C THR A 104 103.67 16.85 5.68
N GLU A 105 104.23 15.79 6.27
CA GLU A 105 103.67 14.44 6.20
C GLU A 105 102.30 14.34 6.88
N LYS A 106 102.11 14.97 8.05
CA LYS A 106 100.80 15.09 8.71
C LYS A 106 99.79 15.87 7.87
N GLN A 107 100.22 16.97 7.25
CA GLN A 107 99.37 17.75 6.35
C GLN A 107 98.92 16.92 5.15
N ASN A 108 99.83 16.18 4.52
CA ASN A 108 99.51 15.27 3.41
C ASN A 108 98.49 14.19 3.83
N ASN A 109 98.63 13.63 5.04
CA ASN A 109 97.67 12.67 5.57
C ASN A 109 96.28 13.31 5.80
N TRP A 110 96.21 14.51 6.39
CA TRP A 110 94.94 15.23 6.57
C TRP A 110 94.30 15.65 5.24
N ASP A 111 95.09 16.04 4.24
CA ASP A 111 94.59 16.33 2.89
C ASP A 111 94.08 15.06 2.19
N SER A 112 94.71 13.90 2.42
CA SER A 112 94.23 12.60 1.97
C SER A 112 92.90 12.21 2.64
N GLU A 113 92.82 12.27 3.97
CA GLU A 113 91.59 12.00 4.75
C GLU A 113 90.45 12.94 4.32
N ARG A 114 90.74 14.25 4.15
CA ARG A 114 89.76 15.22 3.66
C ARG A 114 89.29 14.90 2.24
N THR A 115 90.16 14.39 1.37
CA THR A 115 89.80 13.99 0.01
C THR A 115 88.94 12.72 0.02
N GLN A 116 89.26 11.74 0.87
CA GLN A 116 88.46 10.53 1.07
C GLN A 116 87.06 10.87 1.59
N LEU A 117 86.96 11.64 2.68
CA LEU A 117 85.68 12.11 3.24
C LEU A 117 84.86 12.91 2.23
N ARG A 118 85.49 13.73 1.39
CA ARG A 118 84.79 14.47 0.34
C ARG A 118 84.23 13.55 -0.74
N THR A 119 85.00 12.54 -1.14
CA THR A 119 84.56 11.51 -2.10
C THR A 119 83.38 10.70 -1.55
N GLU A 120 83.43 10.35 -0.27
CA GLU A 120 82.35 9.64 0.43
C GLU A 120 81.08 10.50 0.55
N ILE A 121 81.21 11.79 0.90
CA ILE A 121 80.10 12.76 0.93
C ILE A 121 79.47 12.92 -0.46
N ASP A 122 80.28 13.04 -1.51
CA ASP A 122 79.75 13.23 -2.88
C ASP A 122 79.12 11.92 -3.42
N GLY A 123 79.63 10.75 -3.03
CA GLY A 123 78.97 9.45 -3.26
C GLY A 123 77.64 9.31 -2.52
N LEU A 124 77.56 9.71 -1.25
CA LEU A 124 76.31 9.72 -0.47
C LEU A 124 75.27 10.68 -1.07
N LYS A 125 75.67 11.85 -1.56
CA LYS A 125 74.77 12.76 -2.30
C LYS A 125 74.26 12.15 -3.59
N ALA A 126 75.11 11.48 -4.37
CA ALA A 126 74.70 10.81 -5.60
C ALA A 126 73.69 9.68 -5.30
N ALA A 127 73.93 8.87 -4.26
CA ALA A 127 73.00 7.86 -3.80
C ALA A 127 71.67 8.45 -3.31
N GLN A 128 71.71 9.55 -2.54
CA GLN A 128 70.53 10.27 -2.08
C GLN A 128 69.71 10.83 -3.25
N GLN A 129 70.38 11.42 -4.25
CA GLN A 129 69.73 11.95 -5.44
C GLN A 129 69.07 10.83 -6.24
N THR A 130 69.78 9.72 -6.47
CA THR A 130 69.24 8.54 -7.19
C THR A 130 68.02 7.96 -6.48
N ALA A 131 68.05 7.88 -5.14
CA ALA A 131 66.91 7.43 -4.35
C ALA A 131 65.72 8.41 -4.41
N ALA A 132 65.98 9.72 -4.41
CA ALA A 132 64.94 10.74 -4.56
C ALA A 132 64.29 10.67 -5.95
N ASP A 133 65.09 10.54 -7.01
CA ASP A 133 64.61 10.43 -8.39
C ASP A 133 63.77 9.15 -8.60
N ALA A 134 64.20 8.02 -8.02
CA ALA A 134 63.42 6.78 -8.03
C ALA A 134 62.07 6.90 -7.30
N ILE A 135 62.02 7.59 -6.16
CA ILE A 135 60.77 7.86 -5.43
C ILE A 135 59.86 8.78 -6.25
N VAL A 136 60.41 9.83 -6.86
CA VAL A 136 59.65 10.74 -7.74
C VAL A 136 59.09 10.00 -8.94
N GLN A 137 59.86 9.11 -9.56
CA GLN A 137 59.41 8.30 -10.69
C GLN A 137 58.28 7.33 -10.28
N GLN A 138 58.42 6.65 -9.12
CA GLN A 138 57.38 5.78 -8.57
C GLN A 138 56.08 6.55 -8.27
N LEU A 139 56.17 7.72 -7.63
CA LEU A 139 55.02 8.58 -7.35
C LEU A 139 54.39 9.14 -8.64
N THR A 140 55.18 9.40 -9.67
CA THR A 140 54.68 9.88 -10.98
C THR A 140 53.86 8.77 -11.66
N GLU A 141 54.35 7.54 -11.70
CA GLU A 141 53.61 6.42 -12.30
C GLU A 141 52.35 6.05 -11.49
N GLN A 142 52.40 6.14 -10.15
CA GLN A 142 51.22 5.98 -9.30
C GLN A 142 50.16 7.07 -9.57
N ASN A 143 50.55 8.34 -9.68
CA ASN A 143 49.62 9.43 -10.00
C ASN A 143 49.02 9.30 -11.40
N LYS A 144 49.81 8.86 -12.38
CA LYS A 144 49.33 8.55 -13.74
C LYS A 144 48.28 7.45 -13.71
N LYS A 145 48.57 6.32 -13.05
CA LYS A 145 47.59 5.23 -12.88
C LYS A 145 46.30 5.68 -12.19
N LEU A 146 46.41 6.45 -11.11
CA LEU A 146 45.23 7.02 -10.43
C LEU A 146 44.43 7.96 -11.34
N THR A 147 45.09 8.70 -12.23
CA THR A 147 44.44 9.57 -13.22
C THR A 147 43.68 8.74 -14.25
N ASP A 148 44.28 7.67 -14.77
CA ASP A 148 43.66 6.75 -15.73
C ASP A 148 42.45 6.03 -15.09
N ASP A 149 42.58 5.54 -13.85
CA ASP A 149 41.49 4.92 -13.07
C ASP A 149 40.33 5.93 -12.81
N LEU A 150 40.64 7.22 -12.63
CA LEU A 150 39.65 8.29 -12.48
C LEU A 150 38.90 8.54 -13.79
N VAL A 151 39.60 8.55 -14.94
CA VAL A 151 38.99 8.68 -16.28
C VAL A 151 38.05 7.52 -16.56
N VAL A 152 38.46 6.27 -16.27
CA VAL A 152 37.60 5.09 -16.41
C VAL A 152 36.36 5.19 -15.51
N SER A 153 36.52 5.65 -14.26
CA SER A 153 35.41 5.84 -13.33
C SER A 153 34.43 6.92 -13.80
N ASN A 154 34.93 8.06 -14.29
CA ASN A 154 34.10 9.14 -14.84
C ASN A 154 33.32 8.70 -16.10
N ASN A 155 33.95 7.94 -16.99
CA ASN A 155 33.26 7.35 -18.16
C ASN A 155 32.16 6.38 -17.72
N ARG A 156 32.37 5.61 -16.65
CA ARG A 156 31.36 4.71 -16.09
C ARG A 156 30.21 5.46 -15.42
N ILE A 157 30.49 6.59 -14.76
CA ILE A 157 29.46 7.50 -14.22
C ILE A 157 28.61 8.06 -15.37
N ALA A 158 29.23 8.60 -16.42
CA ALA A 158 28.52 9.14 -17.59
C ALA A 158 27.62 8.09 -18.28
N ALA A 159 28.06 6.83 -18.36
CA ALA A 159 27.24 5.73 -18.87
C ALA A 159 26.03 5.41 -17.97
N LEU A 160 26.20 5.47 -16.64
CA LEU A 160 25.11 5.29 -15.68
C LEU A 160 24.11 6.46 -15.70
N GLU A 161 24.58 7.69 -15.89
CA GLU A 161 23.72 8.88 -16.06
C GLU A 161 22.88 8.81 -17.34
N LEU A 162 23.44 8.26 -18.43
CA LEU A 162 22.71 8.03 -19.67
C LEU A 162 21.60 6.98 -19.46
N ALA A 163 21.94 5.83 -18.87
CA ALA A 163 20.97 4.78 -18.56
C ALA A 163 19.87 5.25 -17.58
N ALA A 164 20.21 6.11 -16.62
CA ALA A 164 19.23 6.72 -15.73
C ALA A 164 18.26 7.65 -16.48
N LYS A 165 18.74 8.45 -17.45
CA LYS A 165 17.87 9.27 -18.31
C LYS A 165 16.93 8.42 -19.17
N GLU A 166 17.43 7.34 -19.76
CA GLU A 166 16.60 6.38 -20.52
C GLU A 166 15.54 5.71 -19.64
N SER A 167 15.89 5.31 -18.42
CA SER A 167 14.92 4.78 -17.45
C SER A 167 13.88 5.82 -17.03
N THR A 168 14.25 7.11 -17.00
CA THR A 168 13.32 8.19 -16.63
C THR A 168 12.33 8.46 -17.75
N SER A 169 12.77 8.52 -19.01
CA SER A 169 11.87 8.69 -20.16
C SER A 169 10.94 7.49 -20.35
N ALA A 170 11.40 6.27 -20.06
CA ALA A 170 10.55 5.08 -20.01
C ALA A 170 9.46 5.17 -18.93
N ALA A 171 9.79 5.69 -17.74
CA ALA A 171 8.82 5.90 -16.66
C ALA A 171 7.80 7.01 -16.99
N GLU A 172 8.22 8.08 -17.68
CA GLU A 172 7.33 9.12 -18.20
C GLU A 172 6.35 8.57 -19.24
N SER A 173 6.82 7.72 -20.17
CA SER A 173 5.96 7.01 -21.13
C SER A 173 4.93 6.12 -20.41
N LEU A 174 5.38 5.30 -19.45
CA LEU A 174 4.48 4.42 -18.68
C LEU A 174 3.45 5.21 -17.86
N SER A 175 3.80 6.40 -17.40
CA SER A 175 2.89 7.33 -16.73
C SER A 175 1.83 7.89 -17.68
N ALA A 176 2.23 8.24 -18.92
CA ALA A 176 1.30 8.66 -19.96
C ALA A 176 0.31 7.52 -20.32
N ASP A 177 0.80 6.31 -20.55
CA ASP A 177 -0.02 5.12 -20.85
C ASP A 177 -1.00 4.82 -19.70
N LYS A 178 -0.52 4.88 -18.45
CA LYS A 178 -1.36 4.74 -17.25
C LYS A 178 -2.50 5.77 -17.22
N ASN A 179 -2.23 7.03 -17.58
CA ASN A 179 -3.24 8.08 -17.60
C ASN A 179 -4.28 7.87 -18.71
N VAL A 180 -3.89 7.33 -19.87
CA VAL A 180 -4.81 6.90 -20.92
C VAL A 180 -5.73 5.79 -20.41
N VAL A 181 -5.17 4.74 -19.78
CA VAL A 181 -5.97 3.63 -19.21
C VAL A 181 -6.92 4.12 -18.10
N ILE A 182 -6.53 5.13 -17.30
CA ILE A 182 -7.42 5.76 -16.31
C ILE A 182 -8.60 6.50 -17.00
N ALA A 183 -8.35 7.17 -18.12
CA ALA A 183 -9.40 7.83 -18.90
C ALA A 183 -10.35 6.84 -19.59
N GLU A 184 -9.82 5.74 -20.15
CA GLU A 184 -10.66 4.65 -20.69
C GLU A 184 -11.49 3.98 -19.59
N LYS A 185 -10.91 3.79 -18.39
CA LYS A 185 -11.64 3.27 -17.23
C LYS A 185 -12.78 4.19 -16.80
N SER A 186 -12.57 5.51 -16.72
CA SER A 186 -13.62 6.44 -16.30
C SER A 186 -14.73 6.57 -17.34
N GLU A 187 -14.40 6.50 -18.63
CA GLU A 187 -15.36 6.42 -19.73
C GLU A 187 -16.23 5.16 -19.62
N LEU A 188 -15.62 3.98 -19.41
CA LEU A 188 -16.35 2.73 -19.18
C LEU A 188 -17.19 2.75 -17.89
N GLU A 189 -16.73 3.39 -16.82
CA GLU A 189 -17.49 3.56 -15.57
C GLU A 189 -18.72 4.48 -15.77
N ASN A 190 -18.59 5.54 -16.59
CA ASN A 190 -19.71 6.38 -16.98
C ASN A 190 -20.73 5.62 -17.85
N GLN A 191 -20.27 4.83 -18.83
CA GLN A 191 -21.14 4.00 -19.66
C GLN A 191 -21.87 2.93 -18.81
N LEU A 192 -21.19 2.31 -17.84
CA LEU A 192 -21.82 1.38 -16.88
C LEU A 192 -22.86 2.07 -15.99
N LYS A 193 -22.63 3.33 -15.60
CA LYS A 193 -23.59 4.12 -14.83
C LYS A 193 -24.84 4.45 -15.65
N ASP A 194 -24.68 4.82 -16.92
CA ASP A 194 -25.80 5.07 -17.82
C ASP A 194 -26.63 3.79 -18.08
N VAL A 195 -25.97 2.67 -18.40
CA VAL A 195 -26.65 1.37 -18.56
C VAL A 195 -27.42 0.95 -17.31
N ARG A 196 -26.89 1.21 -16.11
CA ARG A 196 -27.62 0.97 -14.85
C ARG A 196 -28.84 1.88 -14.71
N ALA A 197 -28.71 3.18 -14.97
CA ALA A 197 -29.84 4.11 -14.94
C ALA A 197 -30.94 3.74 -15.94
N GLN A 198 -30.57 3.27 -17.15
CA GLN A 198 -31.52 2.71 -18.11
C GLN A 198 -32.20 1.44 -17.60
N LEU A 199 -31.46 0.54 -16.92
CA LEU A 199 -32.00 -0.68 -16.34
C LEU A 199 -33.00 -0.37 -15.20
N ASP A 200 -32.66 0.57 -14.32
CA ASP A 200 -33.50 1.00 -13.20
C ASP A 200 -34.78 1.69 -13.71
N ALA A 201 -34.68 2.54 -14.75
CA ALA A 201 -35.83 3.13 -15.42
C ALA A 201 -36.77 2.07 -16.01
N ARG A 202 -36.23 1.04 -16.69
CA ARG A 202 -37.02 -0.09 -17.21
C ARG A 202 -37.60 -0.97 -16.10
N ALA A 203 -36.92 -1.11 -14.97
CA ALA A 203 -37.45 -1.80 -13.79
C ALA A 203 -38.63 -1.03 -13.18
N SER A 204 -38.55 0.30 -13.11
CA SER A 204 -39.66 1.17 -12.67
C SER A 204 -40.86 1.07 -13.61
N GLU A 205 -40.64 1.15 -14.94
CA GLU A 205 -41.70 0.96 -15.95
C GLU A 205 -42.36 -0.42 -15.83
N CYS A 206 -41.59 -1.49 -15.60
CA CYS A 206 -42.13 -2.82 -15.33
C CYS A 206 -42.92 -2.91 -14.01
N ALA A 207 -42.54 -2.14 -12.98
CA ALA A 207 -43.27 -2.07 -11.72
C ALA A 207 -44.60 -1.31 -11.87
N GLU A 208 -44.61 -0.19 -12.60
CA GLU A 208 -45.82 0.56 -12.95
C GLU A 208 -46.77 -0.28 -13.81
N LEU A 209 -46.27 -1.00 -14.81
CA LEU A 209 -47.09 -1.90 -15.63
C LEU A 209 -47.73 -3.02 -14.80
N ARG A 210 -47.00 -3.61 -13.83
CA ARG A 210 -47.56 -4.60 -12.90
C ARG A 210 -48.58 -3.99 -11.93
N ALA A 211 -48.34 -2.78 -11.42
CA ALA A 211 -49.31 -2.07 -10.58
C ALA A 211 -50.60 -1.76 -11.36
N ASN A 212 -50.47 -1.36 -12.63
CA ASN A 212 -51.58 -1.17 -13.55
C ASN A 212 -52.33 -2.48 -13.86
N GLU A 213 -51.61 -3.59 -14.05
CA GLU A 213 -52.20 -4.93 -14.24
C GLU A 213 -53.02 -5.37 -13.02
N VAL A 214 -52.48 -5.20 -11.80
CA VAL A 214 -53.22 -5.45 -10.54
C VAL A 214 -54.46 -4.56 -10.45
N THR A 215 -54.31 -3.25 -10.69
CA THR A 215 -55.43 -2.28 -10.64
C THR A 215 -56.51 -2.60 -11.69
N LEU A 216 -56.12 -3.10 -12.87
CA LEU A 216 -57.04 -3.57 -13.91
C LEU A 216 -57.73 -4.88 -13.49
N GLY A 217 -57.03 -5.80 -12.82
CA GLY A 217 -57.60 -7.01 -12.24
C GLY A 217 -58.63 -6.71 -11.15
N GLU A 218 -58.33 -5.79 -10.24
CA GLU A 218 -59.26 -5.30 -9.21
C GLU A 218 -60.50 -4.64 -9.83
N LYS A 219 -60.33 -3.77 -10.84
CA LYS A 219 -61.46 -3.18 -11.58
C LYS A 219 -62.28 -4.22 -12.33
N LEU A 220 -61.63 -5.23 -12.93
CA LEU A 220 -62.32 -6.31 -13.64
C LEU A 220 -63.13 -7.19 -12.68
N THR A 221 -62.55 -7.56 -11.53
CA THR A 221 -63.27 -8.32 -10.50
C THR A 221 -64.42 -7.53 -9.88
N SER A 222 -64.25 -6.23 -9.62
CA SER A 222 -65.33 -5.32 -9.20
C SER A 222 -66.45 -5.27 -10.24
N ALA A 223 -66.12 -5.09 -11.53
CA ALA A 223 -67.12 -5.09 -12.59
C ALA A 223 -67.82 -6.46 -12.75
N GLN A 224 -67.11 -7.56 -12.53
CA GLN A 224 -67.68 -8.91 -12.53
C GLN A 224 -68.62 -9.15 -11.33
N THR A 225 -68.30 -8.66 -10.13
CA THR A 225 -69.19 -8.77 -8.96
C THR A 225 -70.41 -7.87 -9.09
N GLU A 226 -70.26 -6.64 -9.60
CA GLU A 226 -71.39 -5.77 -9.94
C GLU A 226 -72.30 -6.41 -11.02
N PHE A 227 -71.71 -6.99 -12.07
CA PHE A 227 -72.48 -7.69 -13.10
C PHE A 227 -73.19 -8.92 -12.54
N ALA A 228 -72.53 -9.72 -11.70
CA ALA A 228 -73.12 -10.88 -11.05
C ALA A 228 -74.30 -10.48 -10.14
N ALA A 229 -74.11 -9.49 -9.25
CA ALA A 229 -75.15 -8.98 -8.36
C ALA A 229 -76.34 -8.39 -9.15
N LYS A 230 -76.07 -7.69 -10.26
CA LYS A 230 -77.12 -7.13 -11.12
C LYS A 230 -77.87 -8.21 -11.90
N ASN A 231 -77.20 -9.29 -12.29
CA ASN A 231 -77.81 -10.45 -12.94
C ASN A 231 -78.64 -11.29 -11.94
N GLU A 232 -78.20 -11.38 -10.67
CA GLU A 232 -78.96 -11.98 -9.57
C GLU A 232 -80.21 -11.15 -9.24
N GLN A 233 -80.09 -9.81 -9.15
CA GLN A 233 -81.25 -8.91 -9.04
C GLN A 233 -82.21 -9.06 -10.22
N LEU A 234 -81.70 -9.15 -11.46
CA LEU A 234 -82.54 -9.36 -12.64
C LEU A 234 -83.28 -10.71 -12.55
N THR A 235 -82.59 -11.76 -12.11
CA THR A 235 -83.16 -13.11 -11.93
C THR A 235 -84.26 -13.12 -10.86
N ALA A 236 -84.03 -12.46 -9.72
CA ALA A 236 -85.01 -12.32 -8.65
C ALA A 236 -86.25 -11.52 -9.11
N ALA A 237 -86.04 -10.42 -9.83
CA ALA A 237 -87.14 -9.63 -10.42
C ALA A 237 -87.94 -10.45 -11.45
N LEU A 238 -87.27 -11.26 -12.26
CA LEU A 238 -87.90 -12.11 -13.27
C LEU A 238 -88.68 -13.27 -12.63
N GLN A 239 -88.19 -13.83 -11.51
CA GLN A 239 -88.93 -14.78 -10.68
C GLN A 239 -90.17 -14.14 -10.03
N SER A 240 -90.05 -12.94 -9.46
CA SER A 240 -91.19 -12.20 -8.90
C SER A 240 -92.27 -11.92 -9.95
N ALA A 241 -91.88 -11.36 -11.11
CA ALA A 241 -92.79 -11.09 -12.21
C ALA A 241 -93.44 -12.38 -12.76
N THR A 242 -92.72 -13.51 -12.75
CA THR A 242 -93.28 -14.81 -13.15
C THR A 242 -94.32 -15.30 -12.14
N ALA A 243 -94.07 -15.15 -10.84
CA ALA A 243 -95.02 -15.50 -9.78
C ALA A 243 -96.27 -14.61 -9.80
N GLU A 244 -96.12 -13.30 -10.03
CA GLU A 244 -97.22 -12.36 -10.23
C GLU A 244 -98.06 -12.74 -11.46
N LEU A 245 -97.42 -13.04 -12.60
CA LEU A 245 -98.12 -13.52 -13.80
C LEU A 245 -98.84 -14.85 -13.57
N GLU A 246 -98.31 -15.75 -12.73
CA GLU A 246 -98.99 -17.00 -12.38
C GLU A 246 -100.18 -16.76 -11.44
N SER A 247 -100.09 -15.79 -10.51
CA SER A 247 -101.22 -15.35 -9.68
C SER A 247 -102.33 -14.75 -10.55
N VAL A 248 -102.00 -13.81 -11.43
CA VAL A 248 -102.95 -13.20 -12.36
C VAL A 248 -103.57 -14.24 -13.29
N ARG A 249 -102.82 -15.27 -13.73
CA ARG A 249 -103.39 -16.40 -14.49
C ARG A 249 -104.40 -17.20 -13.68
N LYS A 250 -104.17 -17.42 -12.38
CA LYS A 250 -105.12 -18.09 -11.48
C LYS A 250 -106.37 -17.24 -11.27
N GLU A 251 -106.23 -15.94 -11.05
CA GLU A 251 -107.35 -15.00 -10.94
C GLU A 251 -108.20 -14.96 -12.23
N VAL A 252 -107.55 -14.85 -13.40
CA VAL A 252 -108.22 -14.92 -14.71
C VAL A 252 -108.93 -16.25 -14.93
N ALA A 253 -108.36 -17.38 -14.46
CA ALA A 253 -109.04 -18.67 -14.50
C ALA A 253 -110.28 -18.70 -13.60
N THR A 254 -110.20 -18.19 -12.36
CA THR A 254 -111.37 -18.12 -11.47
C THR A 254 -112.46 -17.18 -12.02
N LEU A 255 -112.10 -16.04 -12.60
CA LEU A 255 -113.05 -15.14 -13.26
C LEU A 255 -113.66 -15.77 -14.52
N ALA A 256 -112.94 -16.63 -15.24
CA ALA A 256 -113.48 -17.39 -16.36
C ALA A 256 -114.49 -18.45 -15.91
N GLU A 257 -114.26 -19.10 -14.75
CA GLU A 257 -115.22 -20.02 -14.12
C GLU A 257 -116.46 -19.28 -13.60
N GLU A 258 -116.30 -18.14 -12.92
CA GLU A 258 -117.43 -17.30 -12.48
C GLU A 258 -118.26 -16.80 -13.66
N ARG A 259 -117.63 -16.30 -14.73
CA ARG A 259 -118.31 -15.91 -15.97
C ARG A 259 -119.10 -17.07 -16.57
N ASN A 260 -118.52 -18.27 -16.65
CA ASN A 260 -119.22 -19.45 -17.16
C ASN A 260 -120.44 -19.81 -16.29
N ARG A 261 -120.32 -19.69 -14.96
CA ARG A 261 -121.42 -19.90 -14.00
C ARG A 261 -122.53 -18.86 -14.16
N MET A 262 -122.18 -17.58 -14.29
CA MET A 262 -123.13 -16.49 -14.54
C MET A 262 -123.83 -16.65 -15.89
N GLN A 263 -123.13 -17.15 -16.92
CA GLN A 263 -123.72 -17.45 -18.22
C GLN A 263 -124.71 -18.62 -18.13
N GLN A 264 -124.37 -19.71 -17.44
CA GLN A 264 -125.31 -20.82 -17.18
C GLN A 264 -126.56 -20.35 -16.40
N GLN A 265 -126.40 -19.47 -15.41
CA GLN A 265 -127.53 -18.85 -14.71
C GLN A 265 -128.39 -17.97 -15.63
N THR A 266 -127.76 -17.25 -16.57
CA THR A 266 -128.46 -16.43 -17.56
C THR A 266 -129.28 -17.32 -18.51
N GLU A 267 -128.68 -18.38 -19.03
CA GLU A 267 -129.34 -19.37 -19.91
C GLU A 267 -130.52 -20.07 -19.19
N ALA A 268 -130.37 -20.41 -17.90
CA ALA A 268 -131.44 -20.96 -17.08
C ALA A 268 -132.59 -19.96 -16.87
N LEU A 269 -132.30 -18.72 -16.46
CA LEU A 269 -133.32 -17.66 -16.32
C LEU A 269 -134.02 -17.36 -17.65
N GLN A 270 -133.31 -17.46 -18.77
CA GLN A 270 -133.87 -17.25 -20.10
C GLN A 270 -134.83 -18.38 -20.50
N SER A 271 -134.54 -19.63 -20.10
CA SER A 271 -135.47 -20.77 -20.19
C SER A 271 -136.71 -20.55 -19.30
N ASP A 272 -136.53 -20.11 -18.06
CA ASP A 272 -137.64 -19.84 -17.13
C ASP A 272 -138.55 -18.72 -17.63
N ILE A 273 -137.99 -17.67 -18.26
CA ILE A 273 -138.77 -16.60 -18.91
C ILE A 273 -139.59 -17.13 -20.09
N VAL A 274 -139.06 -18.06 -20.89
CA VAL A 274 -139.81 -18.71 -21.98
C VAL A 274 -140.94 -19.58 -21.42
N ALA A 275 -140.67 -20.35 -20.37
CA ALA A 275 -141.70 -21.14 -19.68
C ALA A 275 -142.81 -20.23 -19.11
N ALA A 276 -142.45 -19.15 -18.40
CA ALA A 276 -143.39 -18.19 -17.84
C ALA A 276 -144.23 -17.47 -18.93
N LYS A 277 -143.65 -17.15 -20.10
CA LYS A 277 -144.40 -16.64 -21.25
C LYS A 277 -145.44 -17.65 -21.76
N SER A 278 -145.06 -18.92 -21.93
CA SER A 278 -146.01 -19.95 -22.36
C SER A 278 -147.16 -20.18 -21.36
N GLN A 279 -146.87 -20.07 -20.05
CA GLN A 279 -147.89 -20.10 -19.01
C GLN A 279 -148.81 -18.87 -19.07
N PHE A 280 -148.25 -17.67 -19.29
CA PHE A 280 -149.05 -16.44 -19.45
C PHE A 280 -149.97 -16.50 -20.67
N GLU A 281 -149.49 -16.99 -21.81
CA GLU A 281 -150.30 -17.22 -23.01
C GLU A 281 -151.43 -18.23 -22.76
N SER A 282 -151.14 -19.33 -22.05
CA SER A 282 -152.15 -20.30 -21.62
C SER A 282 -153.21 -19.71 -20.69
N VAL A 283 -152.80 -18.90 -19.69
CA VAL A 283 -153.73 -18.23 -18.76
C VAL A 283 -154.54 -17.14 -19.47
N SER A 284 -153.96 -16.43 -20.43
CA SER A 284 -154.66 -15.46 -21.27
C SER A 284 -155.73 -16.15 -22.15
N ALA A 285 -155.43 -17.32 -22.72
CA ALA A 285 -156.40 -18.13 -23.44
C ALA A 285 -157.54 -18.63 -22.53
N GLN A 286 -157.22 -19.09 -21.30
CA GLN A 286 -158.23 -19.48 -20.31
C GLN A 286 -159.12 -18.31 -19.87
N ALA A 287 -158.55 -17.14 -19.62
CA ALA A 287 -159.31 -15.93 -19.28
C ALA A 287 -160.24 -15.50 -20.44
N SER A 288 -159.79 -15.67 -21.69
CA SER A 288 -160.60 -15.42 -22.88
C SER A 288 -161.79 -16.39 -22.98
N ALA A 289 -161.58 -17.67 -22.68
CA ALA A 289 -162.63 -18.68 -22.66
C ALA A 289 -163.66 -18.42 -21.54
N LEU A 290 -163.20 -18.12 -20.32
CA LEU A 290 -164.07 -17.77 -19.19
C LEU A 290 -164.88 -16.49 -19.42
N GLN A 291 -164.34 -15.52 -20.18
CA GLN A 291 -165.07 -14.31 -20.55
C GLN A 291 -166.23 -14.61 -21.52
N ILE A 292 -166.05 -15.53 -22.46
CA ILE A 292 -167.12 -16.03 -23.34
C ILE A 292 -168.17 -16.81 -22.54
N GLU A 293 -167.71 -17.68 -21.63
CA GLU A 293 -168.60 -18.47 -20.77
C GLU A 293 -169.46 -17.55 -19.88
N LYS A 294 -168.85 -16.51 -19.28
CA LYS A 294 -169.58 -15.48 -18.51
C LYS A 294 -170.67 -14.80 -19.34
N GLN A 295 -170.40 -14.47 -20.61
CA GLN A 295 -171.41 -13.87 -21.50
C GLN A 295 -172.58 -14.85 -21.76
N SER A 296 -172.32 -16.16 -21.84
CA SER A 296 -173.37 -17.19 -21.87
C SER A 296 -174.18 -17.20 -20.58
N TRP A 297 -173.51 -17.27 -19.42
CA TRP A 297 -174.16 -17.29 -18.11
C TRP A 297 -175.01 -16.03 -17.85
N ASP A 298 -174.59 -14.86 -18.33
CA ASP A 298 -175.40 -13.63 -18.24
C ASP A 298 -176.64 -13.67 -19.15
N ALA A 299 -176.56 -14.30 -20.33
CA ALA A 299 -177.72 -14.52 -21.19
C ALA A 299 -178.71 -15.53 -20.60
N ASP A 300 -178.22 -16.66 -20.08
CA ASP A 300 -179.03 -17.68 -19.42
C ASP A 300 -179.67 -17.15 -18.13
N ARG A 301 -178.96 -16.31 -17.36
CA ARG A 301 -179.50 -15.61 -16.20
C ARG A 301 -180.67 -14.70 -16.57
N GLY A 302 -180.55 -13.95 -17.67
CA GLY A 302 -181.64 -13.11 -18.19
C GLY A 302 -182.89 -13.92 -18.57
N ARG A 303 -182.69 -15.09 -19.19
CA ARG A 303 -183.76 -16.02 -19.56
C ARG A 303 -184.43 -16.66 -18.35
N LEU A 304 -183.65 -17.21 -17.41
CA LEU A 304 -184.14 -17.78 -16.16
C LEU A 304 -184.93 -16.77 -15.32
N GLN A 305 -184.54 -15.49 -15.35
CA GLN A 305 -185.26 -14.46 -14.61
C GLN A 305 -186.67 -14.19 -15.18
N ALA A 306 -186.86 -14.30 -16.51
CA ALA A 306 -188.18 -14.28 -17.13
C ALA A 306 -189.01 -15.53 -16.81
N ASP A 307 -188.38 -16.72 -16.84
CA ASP A 307 -189.03 -17.99 -16.47
C ASP A 307 -189.48 -17.99 -14.99
N ILE A 308 -188.71 -17.38 -14.08
CA ILE A 308 -189.05 -17.23 -12.65
C ILE A 308 -190.27 -16.31 -12.45
N GLU A 309 -190.41 -15.24 -13.22
CA GLU A 309 -191.60 -14.36 -13.15
C GLU A 309 -192.86 -15.08 -13.67
N SER A 310 -192.73 -15.90 -14.71
CA SER A 310 -193.81 -16.79 -15.19
C SER A 310 -194.18 -17.87 -14.16
N LEU A 311 -193.18 -18.51 -13.55
CA LEU A 311 -193.40 -19.55 -12.53
C LEU A 311 -194.05 -19.01 -11.26
N LYS A 312 -193.68 -17.81 -10.78
CA LYS A 312 -194.33 -17.19 -9.61
C LYS A 312 -195.83 -16.99 -9.80
N LEU A 313 -196.26 -16.57 -10.99
CA LEU A 313 -197.68 -16.41 -11.31
C LEU A 313 -198.44 -17.75 -11.29
N THR A 314 -197.75 -18.84 -11.64
CA THR A 314 -198.30 -20.21 -11.68
C THR A 314 -198.32 -20.84 -10.28
N GLN A 315 -197.24 -20.69 -9.51
CA GLN A 315 -197.10 -21.27 -8.17
C GLN A 315 -198.07 -20.67 -7.16
N GLN A 316 -198.51 -19.42 -7.36
CA GLN A 316 -199.55 -18.78 -6.55
C GLN A 316 -200.96 -19.37 -6.80
N LEU A 317 -201.18 -20.12 -7.88
CA LEU A 317 -202.40 -20.91 -8.12
C LEU A 317 -202.30 -22.34 -7.56
N GLU A 318 -201.10 -22.90 -7.43
CA GLU A 318 -200.88 -24.26 -6.90
C GLU A 318 -200.79 -24.32 -5.36
N ALA A 319 -200.34 -23.24 -4.72
CA ALA A 319 -200.21 -23.18 -3.25
C ALA A 319 -201.55 -23.38 -2.51
N ASP A 320 -202.67 -22.92 -3.09
CA ASP A 320 -204.03 -23.18 -2.59
C ASP A 320 -204.40 -24.69 -2.63
N GLY A 321 -203.68 -25.51 -3.39
CA GLY A 321 -203.87 -26.96 -3.46
C GLY A 321 -203.01 -27.77 -2.49
N VAL A 322 -201.74 -27.41 -2.29
CA VAL A 322 -200.75 -28.23 -1.56
C VAL A 322 -200.94 -28.23 -0.04
N ALA A 323 -201.58 -27.20 0.52
CA ALA A 323 -201.96 -27.14 1.94
C ALA A 323 -202.83 -28.33 2.41
N LYS A 324 -203.39 -29.09 1.46
CA LYS A 324 -204.25 -30.26 1.69
C LYS A 324 -203.50 -31.59 1.94
N HIS A 325 -202.20 -31.70 1.63
CA HIS A 325 -201.54 -33.00 1.48
C HIS A 325 -200.43 -33.35 2.49
N LEU A 326 -199.73 -32.35 3.06
CA LEU A 326 -198.46 -32.58 3.78
C LEU A 326 -198.59 -32.99 5.26
N THR A 327 -199.78 -33.41 5.68
CA THR A 327 -200.08 -33.87 7.05
C THR A 327 -199.70 -35.34 7.33
N GLU A 328 -199.04 -36.04 6.39
CA GLU A 328 -199.06 -37.52 6.35
C GLU A 328 -197.69 -38.25 6.50
N GLU A 329 -196.50 -37.62 6.33
CA GLU A 329 -195.24 -38.38 6.08
C GLU A 329 -194.18 -38.43 7.21
N LYS A 330 -194.41 -37.83 8.39
CA LYS A 330 -193.30 -37.43 9.29
C LYS A 330 -192.68 -38.51 10.22
N GLU A 331 -192.83 -39.81 9.98
CA GLU A 331 -192.67 -40.84 11.04
C GLU A 331 -191.42 -41.78 11.00
N ALA A 332 -190.43 -41.64 10.09
CA ALA A 332 -189.63 -42.82 9.66
C ALA A 332 -188.14 -43.07 10.07
N LEU A 333 -187.20 -42.10 10.24
CA LEU A 333 -185.72 -42.41 10.25
C LEU A 333 -184.88 -41.82 11.42
N ALA A 334 -183.99 -42.62 12.09
CA ALA A 334 -183.08 -42.15 13.16
C ALA A 334 -181.92 -43.11 13.70
N THR A 335 -180.93 -43.65 12.94
CA THR A 335 -180.07 -44.80 13.42
C THR A 335 -178.51 -44.66 13.64
N GLU A 336 -177.62 -45.32 12.85
CA GLU A 336 -176.32 -45.95 13.28
C GLU A 336 -174.99 -45.13 13.11
N PHE A 337 -173.80 -45.63 13.60
CA PHE A 337 -172.50 -44.89 13.49
C PHE A 337 -171.08 -45.58 13.47
N ALA A 338 -170.53 -46.21 14.54
CA ALA A 338 -169.07 -46.10 14.92
C ALA A 338 -168.11 -47.36 14.88
N ALA A 339 -166.76 -47.15 15.03
CA ALA A 339 -165.66 -48.17 14.87
C ALA A 339 -164.36 -47.99 15.77
N THR A 340 -163.23 -48.71 15.51
CA THR A 340 -162.05 -48.95 16.44
C THR A 340 -160.60 -48.83 15.82
N ARG A 341 -159.50 -49.13 16.56
CA ARG A 341 -158.03 -49.02 16.16
C ARG A 341 -157.01 -49.82 17.06
N GLU A 342 -155.77 -50.17 16.61
CA GLU A 342 -154.60 -50.58 17.48
C GLU A 342 -153.17 -50.79 16.78
N VAL A 343 -152.14 -51.28 17.54
CA VAL A 343 -150.83 -51.98 17.19
C VAL A 343 -149.45 -51.24 17.00
N LEU A 344 -148.32 -51.78 17.57
CA LEU A 344 -146.87 -51.35 17.52
C LEU A 344 -145.84 -52.45 17.99
N GLN A 345 -144.50 -52.26 17.82
CA GLN A 345 -143.33 -52.74 18.64
C GLN A 345 -142.35 -53.83 18.10
N ALA A 346 -141.03 -53.65 18.33
CA ALA A 346 -139.92 -54.40 17.72
C ALA A 346 -138.73 -54.71 18.70
N ALA A 347 -137.60 -55.22 18.18
CA ALA A 347 -136.48 -55.84 18.95
C ALA A 347 -135.05 -55.30 18.63
N LEU A 348 -134.03 -55.80 19.34
CA LEU A 348 -132.62 -55.31 19.37
C LEU A 348 -131.66 -56.47 19.79
N VAL A 349 -130.46 -56.65 19.18
CA VAL A 349 -129.59 -57.84 19.42
C VAL A 349 -128.06 -57.62 19.54
N GLU A 350 -127.29 -57.53 18.44
CA GLU A 350 -125.94 -58.13 18.31
C GLU A 350 -124.72 -57.28 18.78
N LYS A 351 -123.60 -57.94 19.21
CA LYS A 351 -122.39 -57.26 19.74
C LYS A 351 -121.02 -58.02 19.82
N GLU A 352 -120.90 -59.36 19.84
CA GLU A 352 -119.86 -60.04 20.69
C GLU A 352 -118.59 -60.71 20.06
N ALA A 353 -118.15 -60.43 18.83
CA ALA A 353 -117.37 -61.43 18.03
C ALA A 353 -115.84 -61.70 18.26
N LEU A 354 -114.91 -60.72 18.18
CA LEU A 354 -113.58 -60.95 17.51
C LEU A 354 -112.25 -61.03 18.34
N LEU A 355 -112.27 -61.29 19.65
CA LEU A 355 -111.12 -61.09 20.59
C LEU A 355 -109.89 -62.07 20.52
N ARG A 356 -109.40 -62.53 19.34
CA ARG A 356 -108.65 -63.82 19.25
C ARG A 356 -107.22 -63.93 18.63
N GLN A 357 -106.53 -62.88 18.18
CA GLN A 357 -105.38 -63.04 17.23
C GLN A 357 -103.93 -62.81 17.75
N VAL A 358 -103.67 -62.74 19.06
CA VAL A 358 -102.40 -62.20 19.63
C VAL A 358 -101.27 -63.24 19.88
N ALA A 359 -101.38 -64.50 19.45
CA ALA A 359 -100.64 -65.61 20.08
C ALA A 359 -99.30 -66.11 19.46
N ASP A 360 -98.90 -65.74 18.24
CA ASP A 360 -98.22 -66.74 17.38
C ASP A 360 -96.70 -66.58 17.04
N LEU A 361 -96.01 -65.46 17.33
CA LEU A 361 -94.67 -65.17 16.76
C LEU A 361 -93.49 -64.99 17.74
N THR A 362 -93.52 -65.65 18.90
CA THR A 362 -92.42 -65.64 19.90
C THR A 362 -91.35 -66.74 19.66
N SER A 363 -91.22 -67.30 18.44
CA SER A 363 -90.52 -68.60 18.23
C SER A 363 -89.11 -68.57 17.59
N GLN A 364 -88.52 -67.41 17.25
CA GLN A 364 -87.30 -67.35 16.41
C GLN A 364 -86.02 -66.82 17.10
N ALA A 365 -85.71 -67.33 18.30
CA ALA A 365 -84.55 -66.88 19.10
C ALA A 365 -83.48 -67.99 19.37
N ALA A 366 -83.23 -68.91 18.43
CA ALA A 366 -82.56 -70.20 18.73
C ALA A 366 -81.36 -70.64 17.84
N THR A 367 -80.76 -69.77 17.02
CA THR A 367 -79.58 -70.07 16.17
C THR A 367 -78.60 -68.87 16.21
N LEU A 368 -77.76 -68.63 17.23
CA LEU A 368 -76.73 -69.46 17.89
C LEU A 368 -75.54 -69.86 16.97
N LYS A 369 -74.35 -69.28 17.28
CA LYS A 369 -73.19 -69.97 17.91
C LYS A 369 -71.84 -70.11 17.18
N ASP A 370 -71.75 -70.12 15.84
CA ASP A 370 -70.64 -70.89 15.21
C ASP A 370 -69.38 -70.16 14.66
N GLN A 371 -69.25 -68.82 14.68
CA GLN A 371 -68.13 -68.16 13.95
C GLN A 371 -67.31 -67.16 14.79
N LEU A 372 -66.50 -67.67 15.73
CA LEU A 372 -65.58 -66.89 16.58
C LEU A 372 -64.21 -67.59 16.80
N VAL A 373 -63.57 -68.15 15.75
CA VAL A 373 -62.32 -68.92 15.92
C VAL A 373 -61.14 -68.53 15.00
N GLU A 374 -61.35 -68.10 13.76
CA GLU A 374 -60.31 -68.26 12.73
C GLU A 374 -59.85 -66.99 11.99
N GLN A 375 -59.20 -66.06 12.71
CA GLN A 375 -58.17 -65.14 12.15
C GLN A 375 -57.38 -64.38 13.23
N LYS A 376 -56.85 -65.09 14.25
CA LYS A 376 -56.06 -64.51 15.35
C LYS A 376 -54.54 -64.79 15.28
N ASN A 377 -54.07 -65.55 14.28
CA ASN A 377 -52.68 -66.01 14.20
C ASN A 377 -51.93 -65.47 12.97
N ALA A 378 -50.65 -65.11 13.20
CA ALA A 378 -49.60 -64.71 12.25
C ALA A 378 -49.47 -63.20 11.91
N SER A 379 -48.72 -62.47 12.74
CA SER A 379 -47.40 -61.92 12.33
C SER A 379 -46.66 -61.21 13.49
N ASP A 380 -46.50 -61.89 14.63
CA ASP A 380 -45.49 -61.51 15.64
C ASP A 380 -44.09 -61.83 15.10
N ALA A 381 -43.53 -60.94 14.29
CA ALA A 381 -42.19 -61.06 13.75
C ALA A 381 -41.51 -59.70 13.63
N GLN A 382 -40.51 -59.46 14.50
CA GLN A 382 -39.50 -58.39 14.42
C GLN A 382 -40.07 -56.97 14.64
N LEU A 383 -39.66 -56.18 15.65
CA LEU A 383 -38.35 -56.17 16.33
C LEU A 383 -38.45 -55.29 17.61
N HIS A 384 -38.99 -55.84 18.70
CA HIS A 384 -38.90 -55.20 20.02
C HIS A 384 -37.58 -55.55 20.71
N ALA A 385 -37.06 -54.58 21.46
CA ALA A 385 -36.02 -54.73 22.48
C ALA A 385 -34.67 -55.30 22.01
N ALA A 386 -33.80 -54.39 21.59
CA ALA A 386 -32.47 -54.42 22.16
C ALA A 386 -32.59 -54.27 23.68
N GLU A 387 -32.16 -55.26 24.46
CA GLU A 387 -31.54 -55.06 25.77
C GLU A 387 -30.97 -56.38 26.34
N ALA A 388 -30.01 -56.22 27.27
CA ALA A 388 -29.40 -57.23 28.12
C ALA A 388 -28.33 -58.19 27.53
N THR A 389 -27.11 -57.96 28.02
CA THR A 389 -26.13 -58.97 28.46
C THR A 389 -25.20 -59.62 27.45
N LEU A 390 -24.30 -58.77 26.95
CA LEU A 390 -22.87 -59.01 27.09
C LEU A 390 -22.56 -59.51 28.53
N THR A 391 -22.21 -60.79 28.72
CA THR A 391 -20.91 -61.23 29.28
C THR A 391 -20.86 -62.73 29.65
N SER A 392 -19.64 -63.26 29.51
CA SER A 392 -19.02 -64.22 30.44
C SER A 392 -18.87 -65.69 30.02
N ILE A 393 -17.93 -65.87 29.08
CA ILE A 393 -16.86 -66.90 29.07
C ILE A 393 -17.19 -68.40 28.90
N LYS A 394 -16.15 -69.09 28.40
CA LYS A 394 -15.90 -70.55 28.41
C LYS A 394 -16.75 -71.35 27.40
N SER A 395 -16.15 -72.22 26.58
CA SER A 395 -15.00 -73.07 26.92
C SER A 395 -14.10 -73.49 25.75
N ASN A 396 -12.80 -73.54 26.07
CA ASN A 396 -11.78 -74.50 25.66
C ASN A 396 -11.27 -74.60 24.21
N SER A 397 -9.95 -74.47 24.08
CA SER A 397 -9.11 -75.45 23.37
C SER A 397 -7.74 -75.51 24.03
N GLU A 398 -7.35 -76.68 24.54
CA GLU A 398 -6.03 -76.96 25.11
C GLU A 398 -5.06 -77.37 23.99
N THR A 399 -3.75 -77.11 24.15
CA THR A 399 -2.62 -77.93 23.64
C THR A 399 -1.25 -77.35 24.04
N VAL A 400 -0.23 -78.21 24.04
CA VAL A 400 1.22 -77.92 24.22
C VAL A 400 1.71 -77.75 25.67
N ASP A 401 1.76 -78.87 26.39
CA ASP A 401 2.57 -79.05 27.61
C ASP A 401 3.26 -80.43 27.55
N SER A 402 4.36 -80.56 26.77
CA SER A 402 5.00 -81.89 26.56
C SER A 402 6.54 -81.93 26.35
N GLU A 403 7.27 -80.81 26.40
CA GLU A 403 8.72 -80.80 26.11
C GLU A 403 9.64 -80.68 27.35
N ARG A 404 9.08 -80.50 28.56
CA ARG A 404 9.85 -80.14 29.76
C ARG A 404 10.62 -81.29 30.43
N ALA A 405 10.43 -82.54 30.01
CA ALA A 405 10.90 -83.73 30.75
C ALA A 405 12.33 -84.21 30.41
N ALA A 406 12.87 -83.90 29.23
CA ALA A 406 14.12 -84.52 28.73
C ALA A 406 15.43 -83.90 29.29
N LEU A 407 15.38 -82.69 29.86
CA LEU A 407 16.58 -81.92 30.21
C LEU A 407 17.21 -82.27 31.58
N LEU A 408 16.54 -83.07 32.42
CA LEU A 408 17.00 -83.30 33.79
C LEU A 408 18.07 -84.40 33.95
N GLN A 409 18.29 -85.25 32.94
CA GLN A 409 19.13 -86.44 33.08
C GLN A 409 20.61 -86.21 32.68
N ALA A 410 20.90 -85.24 31.80
CA ALA A 410 22.26 -84.90 31.36
C ALA A 410 23.11 -84.15 32.41
N LYS A 411 22.50 -83.74 33.55
CA LYS A 411 23.16 -82.92 34.56
C LYS A 411 24.16 -83.69 35.45
N ALA A 412 23.90 -84.98 35.70
CA ALA A 412 24.59 -85.74 36.76
C ALA A 412 26.02 -86.21 36.40
N GLU A 413 26.34 -86.40 35.11
CA GLU A 413 27.63 -86.96 34.70
C GLU A 413 28.76 -85.92 34.60
N LEU A 414 28.42 -84.62 34.58
CA LEU A 414 29.38 -83.52 34.56
C LEU A 414 30.07 -83.28 35.92
N GLU A 415 29.40 -83.54 37.03
CA GLU A 415 29.90 -83.22 38.38
C GLU A 415 31.17 -84.02 38.75
N LYS A 416 31.34 -85.24 38.20
CA LYS A 416 32.49 -86.10 38.55
C LYS A 416 33.83 -85.64 37.93
N LYS A 417 33.81 -85.00 36.75
CA LYS A 417 35.04 -84.48 36.11
C LYS A 417 35.50 -83.14 36.70
N LEU A 418 34.67 -82.50 37.53
CA LEU A 418 34.98 -81.22 38.16
C LEU A 418 36.10 -81.35 39.21
N LEU A 419 36.13 -82.47 39.95
CA LEU A 419 36.96 -82.61 41.15
C LEU A 419 38.47 -82.72 40.85
N GLU A 420 38.86 -83.25 39.70
CA GLU A 420 40.26 -83.40 39.30
C GLU A 420 40.85 -82.10 38.71
N GLN A 421 40.01 -81.23 38.12
CA GLN A 421 40.45 -79.88 37.72
C GLN A 421 40.72 -78.96 38.92
N ASP A 422 40.02 -79.15 40.05
CA ASP A 422 40.10 -78.25 41.20
C ASP A 422 41.51 -78.25 41.86
N GLY A 423 42.24 -79.38 41.77
CA GLY A 423 43.62 -79.48 42.23
C GLY A 423 44.61 -78.62 41.44
N ALA A 424 44.52 -78.65 40.10
CA ALA A 424 45.37 -77.81 39.23
C ALA A 424 44.99 -76.32 39.34
N MET A 425 43.70 -76.03 39.54
CA MET A 425 43.22 -74.68 39.83
C MET A 425 43.82 -74.09 41.11
N SER A 426 44.24 -74.91 42.08
CA SER A 426 44.78 -74.39 43.36
C SER A 426 46.17 -73.75 43.24
N GLN A 427 46.99 -74.14 42.26
CA GLN A 427 48.30 -73.49 42.04
C GLN A 427 48.16 -72.20 41.21
N LEU A 428 47.33 -72.22 40.17
CA LEU A 428 46.97 -71.00 39.42
C LEU A 428 46.22 -69.97 40.28
N ARG A 429 45.50 -70.38 41.32
CA ARG A 429 44.90 -69.46 42.31
C ARG A 429 45.98 -68.63 43.03
N ALA A 430 47.08 -69.23 43.48
CA ALA A 430 48.11 -68.51 44.23
C ALA A 430 48.80 -67.42 43.38
N GLU A 431 49.20 -67.73 42.15
CA GLU A 431 49.81 -66.75 41.22
C GLU A 431 48.81 -65.67 40.79
N ARG A 432 47.53 -66.04 40.62
CA ARG A 432 46.45 -65.09 40.33
C ARG A 432 46.18 -64.16 41.50
N ASP A 433 46.26 -64.62 42.74
CA ASP A 433 45.99 -63.77 43.91
C ASP A 433 47.11 -62.73 44.14
N GLU A 434 48.36 -63.04 43.74
CA GLU A 434 49.47 -62.07 43.71
C GLU A 434 49.31 -61.03 42.57
N GLN A 435 48.93 -61.47 41.37
CA GLN A 435 48.55 -60.58 40.26
C GLN A 435 47.34 -59.69 40.62
N GLN A 436 46.35 -60.25 41.34
CA GLN A 436 45.16 -59.55 41.82
C GLN A 436 45.53 -58.44 42.82
N SER A 437 46.47 -58.69 43.73
CA SER A 437 46.98 -57.66 44.65
C SER A 437 47.58 -56.45 43.91
N SER A 438 48.24 -56.66 42.78
CA SER A 438 48.79 -55.58 41.95
C SER A 438 47.67 -54.84 41.18
N ALA A 439 46.71 -55.60 40.63
CA ALA A 439 45.55 -55.05 39.94
C ALA A 439 44.66 -54.21 40.88
N ASP A 440 44.47 -54.62 42.13
CA ASP A 440 43.63 -53.92 43.11
C ASP A 440 44.27 -52.59 43.55
N GLN A 441 45.59 -52.49 43.63
CA GLN A 441 46.29 -51.22 43.89
C GLN A 441 46.13 -50.23 42.72
N LEU A 442 46.31 -50.70 41.47
CA LEU A 442 46.09 -49.89 40.28
C LEU A 442 44.63 -49.46 40.14
N LYS A 443 43.68 -50.35 40.45
CA LYS A 443 42.25 -50.06 40.46
C LYS A 443 41.92 -48.95 41.46
N LYS A 444 42.45 -49.04 42.69
CA LYS A 444 42.21 -48.03 43.73
C LYS A 444 42.71 -46.64 43.32
N SER A 445 43.92 -46.53 42.75
CA SER A 445 44.46 -45.27 42.24
C SER A 445 43.64 -44.72 41.06
N ASN A 446 43.14 -45.59 40.18
CA ASN A 446 42.27 -45.20 39.06
C ASN A 446 40.88 -44.74 39.54
N ASP A 447 40.32 -45.37 40.58
CA ASP A 447 39.03 -44.98 41.14
C ASP A 447 39.13 -43.64 41.91
N GLU A 448 40.25 -43.38 42.61
CA GLU A 448 40.56 -42.05 43.20
C GLU A 448 40.70 -40.95 42.13
N LEU A 449 41.34 -41.24 40.99
CA LEU A 449 41.41 -40.31 39.85
C LEU A 449 40.05 -40.06 39.19
N LYS A 450 39.16 -41.05 39.11
CA LYS A 450 37.80 -40.86 38.62
C LYS A 450 36.95 -40.01 39.57
N GLU A 451 37.08 -40.22 40.88
CA GLU A 451 36.33 -39.45 41.88
C GLU A 451 36.71 -37.96 41.84
N ASN A 452 38.00 -37.65 41.64
CA ASN A 452 38.46 -36.26 41.49
C ASN A 452 37.96 -35.61 40.19
N HIS A 453 38.10 -36.28 39.03
CA HIS A 453 37.54 -35.77 37.77
C HIS A 453 36.01 -35.63 37.82
N ALA A 454 35.30 -36.52 38.52
CA ALA A 454 33.86 -36.41 38.71
C ALA A 454 33.49 -35.15 39.49
N LYS A 455 34.21 -34.84 40.58
CA LYS A 455 33.99 -33.61 41.38
C LYS A 455 34.32 -32.33 40.60
N GLU A 456 35.38 -32.34 39.79
CA GLU A 456 35.71 -31.21 38.91
C GLU A 456 34.64 -31.00 37.83
N LEU A 457 34.15 -32.07 37.20
CA LEU A 457 33.03 -32.02 36.25
C LEU A 457 31.73 -31.54 36.91
N GLU A 458 31.43 -31.99 38.12
CA GLU A 458 30.23 -31.59 38.87
C GLU A 458 30.29 -30.10 39.26
N THR A 459 31.48 -29.61 39.64
CA THR A 459 31.74 -28.19 39.91
C THR A 459 31.60 -27.32 38.65
N LEU A 460 32.16 -27.77 37.51
CA LEU A 460 32.07 -27.07 36.24
C LEU A 460 30.63 -27.07 35.67
N ASN A 461 29.90 -28.16 35.87
CA ASN A 461 28.48 -28.28 35.50
C ASN A 461 27.60 -27.34 36.35
N ALA A 462 27.87 -27.21 37.65
CA ALA A 462 27.19 -26.24 38.51
C ALA A 462 27.49 -24.78 38.11
N GLN A 463 28.75 -24.47 37.75
CA GLN A 463 29.13 -23.14 37.26
C GLN A 463 28.47 -22.78 35.92
N THR A 464 28.45 -23.71 34.97
CA THR A 464 27.80 -23.52 33.67
C THR A 464 26.27 -23.44 33.79
N GLN A 465 25.64 -24.23 34.66
CA GLN A 465 24.21 -24.06 34.99
C GLN A 465 23.90 -22.67 35.57
N ASN A 466 24.75 -22.14 36.44
CA ASN A 466 24.57 -20.80 37.02
C ASN A 466 24.71 -19.70 35.94
N GLN A 467 25.68 -19.82 35.02
CA GLN A 467 25.80 -18.92 33.87
C GLN A 467 24.60 -19.00 32.92
N ILE A 468 24.08 -20.21 32.65
CA ILE A 468 22.87 -20.42 31.83
C ILE A 468 21.67 -19.73 32.49
N GLU A 469 21.51 -19.83 33.81
CA GLU A 469 20.39 -19.22 34.53
C GLU A 469 20.49 -17.68 34.58
N GLN A 470 21.70 -17.13 34.73
CA GLN A 470 21.94 -15.69 34.62
C GLN A 470 21.62 -15.17 33.21
N LEU A 471 22.02 -15.89 32.16
CA LEU A 471 21.72 -15.53 30.78
C LEU A 471 20.22 -15.65 30.47
N ARG A 472 19.54 -16.69 30.97
CA ARG A 472 18.07 -16.83 30.86
C ARG A 472 17.35 -15.65 31.48
N LYS A 473 17.74 -15.26 32.70
CA LYS A 473 17.14 -14.13 33.40
C LYS A 473 17.33 -12.81 32.63
N ALA A 474 18.53 -12.55 32.13
CA ALA A 474 18.81 -11.38 31.29
C ALA A 474 18.00 -11.39 29.98
N LEU A 475 17.74 -12.58 29.42
CA LEU A 475 16.95 -12.76 28.20
C LEU A 475 15.44 -12.58 28.47
N ASP A 476 14.93 -13.04 29.62
CA ASP A 476 13.54 -12.80 30.04
C ASP A 476 13.30 -11.32 30.42
N ASP A 477 14.25 -10.65 31.08
CA ASP A 477 14.19 -9.20 31.34
C ASP A 477 14.22 -8.39 30.02
N SER A 478 15.02 -8.83 29.03
CA SER A 478 15.04 -8.27 27.67
C SER A 478 13.73 -8.55 26.91
N ARG A 479 13.06 -9.67 27.21
CA ARG A 479 11.80 -10.07 26.58
C ARG A 479 10.60 -9.35 27.18
N LEU A 480 10.63 -9.04 28.47
CA LEU A 480 9.65 -8.17 29.13
C LEU A 480 9.71 -6.74 28.60
N THR A 481 10.92 -6.18 28.47
CA THR A 481 11.12 -4.85 27.86
C THR A 481 10.77 -4.82 26.37
N GLY A 482 11.00 -5.92 25.64
CA GLY A 482 10.44 -6.12 24.29
C GLY A 482 8.91 -6.12 24.28
N SER A 483 8.27 -6.89 25.18
CA SER A 483 6.81 -6.91 25.37
C SER A 483 6.23 -5.53 25.65
N ASP A 484 6.85 -4.75 26.54
CA ASP A 484 6.40 -3.38 26.85
C ASP A 484 6.54 -2.44 25.64
N SER A 485 7.60 -2.62 24.85
CA SER A 485 7.81 -1.90 23.58
C SER A 485 6.75 -2.29 22.53
N ASP A 486 6.44 -3.59 22.39
CA ASP A 486 5.41 -4.10 21.48
C ASP A 486 4.01 -3.61 21.89
N ASN A 487 3.71 -3.59 23.20
CA ASN A 487 2.48 -3.01 23.74
C ASN A 487 2.39 -1.49 23.46
N GLN A 488 3.50 -0.77 23.54
CA GLN A 488 3.57 0.66 23.23
C GLN A 488 3.42 0.91 21.72
N ILE A 489 4.01 0.07 20.86
CA ILE A 489 3.84 0.09 19.40
C ILE A 489 2.39 -0.23 19.03
N ALA A 490 1.74 -1.19 19.69
CA ALA A 490 0.33 -1.51 19.49
C ALA A 490 -0.59 -0.35 19.91
N ALA A 491 -0.30 0.31 21.04
CA ALA A 491 -1.02 1.50 21.48
C ALA A 491 -0.88 2.68 20.50
N LEU A 492 0.34 2.95 20.03
CA LEU A 492 0.61 4.00 19.02
C LEU A 492 0.00 3.65 17.65
N SER A 493 -0.01 2.38 17.26
CA SER A 493 -0.66 1.91 16.02
C SER A 493 -2.18 2.07 16.08
N ARG A 494 -2.78 1.77 17.24
CA ARG A 494 -4.21 2.03 17.48
C ARG A 494 -4.52 3.53 17.47
N GLN A 495 -3.70 4.35 18.10
CA GLN A 495 -3.86 5.81 18.08
C GLN A 495 -3.71 6.36 16.66
N ASN A 496 -2.78 5.85 15.85
CA ASN A 496 -2.66 6.21 14.44
C ASN A 496 -3.87 5.74 13.61
N ALA A 497 -4.46 4.59 13.91
CA ALA A 497 -5.70 4.15 13.25
C ALA A 497 -6.89 5.07 13.61
N GLU A 498 -7.03 5.47 14.88
CA GLU A 498 -8.05 6.43 15.33
C GLU A 498 -7.84 7.84 14.75
N LEU A 499 -6.57 8.29 14.61
CA LEU A 499 -6.21 9.54 13.93
C LEU A 499 -6.45 9.46 12.40
N THR A 500 -6.21 8.31 11.77
CA THR A 500 -6.50 8.11 10.35
C THR A 500 -8.01 8.11 10.11
N GLN A 501 -8.79 7.43 10.95
CA GLN A 501 -10.25 7.42 10.84
C GLN A 501 -10.86 8.82 11.04
N THR A 502 -10.35 9.59 12.00
CA THR A 502 -10.81 10.98 12.22
C THR A 502 -10.39 11.91 11.10
N ARG A 503 -9.20 11.73 10.51
CA ARG A 503 -8.79 12.41 9.27
C ARG A 503 -9.74 12.06 8.11
N ASP A 504 -10.03 10.79 7.88
CA ASP A 504 -10.88 10.33 6.77
C ASP A 504 -12.31 10.89 6.89
N GLU A 505 -12.86 10.95 8.10
CA GLU A 505 -14.17 11.57 8.36
C GLU A 505 -14.12 13.10 8.17
N LEU A 506 -13.01 13.77 8.52
CA LEU A 506 -12.81 15.20 8.27
C LEU A 506 -12.61 15.52 6.78
N GLU A 507 -11.85 14.70 6.04
CA GLU A 507 -11.68 14.79 4.59
C GLU A 507 -13.04 14.61 3.89
N LYS A 508 -13.83 13.61 4.30
CA LYS A 508 -15.20 13.40 3.82
C LYS A 508 -16.11 14.60 4.11
N ARG A 509 -16.08 15.15 5.33
CA ARG A 509 -16.84 16.38 5.67
C ARG A 509 -16.38 17.60 4.86
N LEU A 510 -15.08 17.73 4.57
CA LEU A 510 -14.57 18.78 3.70
C LEU A 510 -15.04 18.61 2.25
N THR A 511 -15.08 17.39 1.71
CA THR A 511 -15.64 17.14 0.38
C THR A 511 -17.13 17.42 0.31
N ASP A 512 -17.89 17.10 1.36
CA ASP A 512 -19.33 17.34 1.43
C ASP A 512 -19.65 18.84 1.54
N ILE A 513 -18.94 19.57 2.41
CA ILE A 513 -19.02 21.04 2.50
C ILE A 513 -18.59 21.70 1.17
N SER A 514 -17.55 21.19 0.51
CA SER A 514 -17.12 21.69 -0.81
C SER A 514 -18.17 21.44 -1.89
N GLY A 515 -18.86 20.30 -1.85
CA GLY A 515 -19.98 19.98 -2.74
C GLY A 515 -21.18 20.90 -2.49
N GLN A 516 -21.54 21.13 -1.23
CA GLN A 516 -22.57 22.10 -0.84
C GLN A 516 -22.22 23.53 -1.27
N LEU A 517 -20.95 23.95 -1.12
CA LEU A 517 -20.50 25.27 -1.57
C LEU A 517 -20.57 25.40 -3.11
N ALA A 518 -20.23 24.35 -3.86
CA ALA A 518 -20.35 24.31 -5.31
C ALA A 518 -21.83 24.37 -5.76
N ALA A 519 -22.73 23.65 -5.08
CA ALA A 519 -24.17 23.72 -5.32
C ALA A 519 -24.71 25.13 -5.06
N VAL A 520 -24.45 25.72 -3.88
CA VAL A 520 -24.84 27.10 -3.54
C VAL A 520 -24.25 28.13 -4.51
N THR A 521 -23.05 27.88 -5.06
CA THR A 521 -22.45 28.74 -6.09
C THR A 521 -23.18 28.61 -7.44
N SER A 522 -23.55 27.38 -7.84
CA SER A 522 -24.40 27.11 -9.01
C SER A 522 -25.77 27.79 -8.88
N ASP A 523 -26.45 27.59 -7.75
CA ASP A 523 -27.74 28.21 -7.44
C ASP A 523 -27.62 29.75 -7.43
N SER A 524 -26.51 30.29 -6.93
CA SER A 524 -26.22 31.73 -6.97
C SER A 524 -26.02 32.24 -8.40
N GLU A 525 -25.40 31.47 -9.29
CA GLU A 525 -25.31 31.80 -10.71
C GLU A 525 -26.66 31.69 -11.42
N GLU A 526 -27.43 30.66 -11.14
CA GLU A 526 -28.76 30.47 -11.72
C GLU A 526 -29.72 31.58 -11.26
N LEU A 527 -29.72 31.95 -9.98
CA LEU A 527 -30.45 33.12 -9.47
C LEU A 527 -29.97 34.44 -10.09
N LYS A 528 -28.67 34.60 -10.37
CA LYS A 528 -28.17 35.78 -11.13
C LYS A 528 -28.70 35.80 -12.56
N ARG A 529 -28.72 34.65 -13.25
CA ARG A 529 -29.28 34.51 -14.62
C ARG A 529 -30.78 34.77 -14.63
N LEU A 530 -31.53 34.19 -13.69
CA LEU A 530 -32.97 34.42 -13.52
C LEU A 530 -33.26 35.89 -13.23
N ARG A 531 -32.48 36.54 -12.35
CA ARG A 531 -32.62 37.98 -12.06
C ARG A 531 -32.41 38.82 -13.33
N VAL A 532 -31.34 38.56 -14.09
CA VAL A 532 -31.10 39.27 -15.36
C VAL A 532 -32.24 39.02 -16.36
N SER A 533 -32.74 37.78 -16.47
CA SER A 533 -33.89 37.45 -17.33
C SER A 533 -35.12 38.26 -16.94
N VAL A 534 -35.53 38.22 -15.67
CA VAL A 534 -36.68 38.97 -15.13
C VAL A 534 -36.48 40.48 -15.30
N GLU A 535 -35.27 40.99 -15.09
CA GLU A 535 -34.94 42.41 -15.24
C GLU A 535 -35.04 42.86 -16.71
N THR A 536 -34.61 42.02 -17.66
CA THR A 536 -34.83 42.26 -19.10
C THR A 536 -36.29 42.12 -19.53
N GLU A 537 -37.04 41.17 -18.98
CA GLU A 537 -38.48 41.04 -19.23
C GLU A 537 -39.25 42.25 -18.70
N LEU A 538 -38.87 42.77 -17.52
CA LEU A 538 -39.48 43.95 -16.91
C LEU A 538 -39.10 45.23 -17.65
N GLN A 539 -37.89 45.33 -18.21
CA GLN A 539 -37.52 46.37 -19.18
C GLN A 539 -38.36 46.27 -20.48
N ASN A 540 -38.52 45.07 -21.03
CA ASN A 540 -39.34 44.87 -22.24
C ASN A 540 -40.81 45.21 -21.98
N LYS A 541 -41.38 44.79 -20.85
CA LYS A 541 -42.77 45.07 -20.46
C LYS A 541 -43.00 46.54 -20.13
N SER A 542 -42.04 47.24 -19.52
CA SER A 542 -42.13 48.69 -19.32
C SER A 542 -42.00 49.47 -20.63
N ALA A 543 -41.18 49.00 -21.58
CA ALA A 543 -41.11 49.58 -22.93
C ALA A 543 -42.38 49.32 -23.76
N GLU A 544 -42.98 48.14 -23.67
CA GLU A 544 -44.31 47.85 -24.25
C GLU A 544 -45.40 48.73 -23.62
N MET A 545 -45.42 48.86 -22.30
CA MET A 545 -46.38 49.71 -21.58
C MET A 545 -46.22 51.18 -21.98
N ALA A 546 -44.99 51.68 -22.13
CA ALA A 546 -44.73 53.04 -22.59
C ALA A 546 -45.28 53.28 -24.01
N LYS A 547 -45.06 52.35 -24.94
CA LYS A 547 -45.66 52.40 -26.30
C LYS A 547 -47.18 52.33 -26.27
N LEU A 548 -47.75 51.50 -25.40
CA LEU A 548 -49.21 51.36 -25.26
C LEU A 548 -49.84 52.65 -24.72
N VAL A 549 -49.21 53.27 -23.72
CA VAL A 549 -49.63 54.58 -23.19
C VAL A 549 -49.52 55.68 -24.24
N GLU A 550 -48.43 55.73 -25.02
CA GLU A 550 -48.27 56.69 -26.11
C GLU A 550 -49.33 56.48 -27.21
N THR A 551 -49.62 55.23 -27.57
CA THR A 551 -50.66 54.89 -28.56
C THR A 551 -52.06 55.28 -28.06
N HIS A 552 -52.39 54.99 -26.79
CA HIS A 552 -53.65 55.40 -26.19
C HIS A 552 -53.77 56.92 -26.04
N SER A 553 -52.68 57.63 -25.76
CA SER A 553 -52.67 59.10 -25.75
C SER A 553 -53.01 59.67 -27.13
N GLN A 554 -52.33 59.19 -28.18
CA GLN A 554 -52.62 59.60 -29.57
C GLN A 554 -54.06 59.25 -29.98
N GLN A 555 -54.57 58.09 -29.56
CA GLN A 555 -55.95 57.69 -29.81
C GLN A 555 -56.94 58.60 -29.07
N ALA A 556 -56.70 58.94 -27.80
CA ALA A 556 -57.52 59.86 -27.02
C ALA A 556 -57.52 61.28 -27.62
N ASP A 557 -56.37 61.78 -28.08
CA ASP A 557 -56.27 63.06 -28.80
C ASP A 557 -57.07 63.04 -30.12
N SER A 558 -57.04 61.92 -30.85
CA SER A 558 -57.80 61.75 -32.09
C SER A 558 -59.32 61.68 -31.84
N GLN A 559 -59.76 60.97 -30.79
CA GLN A 559 -61.16 60.91 -30.38
C GLN A 559 -61.64 62.27 -29.86
N THR A 560 -60.79 63.00 -29.13
CA THR A 560 -61.11 64.35 -28.66
C THR A 560 -61.30 65.31 -29.83
N LYS A 561 -60.46 65.24 -30.87
CA LYS A 561 -60.68 65.98 -32.12
C LYS A 561 -61.98 65.59 -32.82
N GLN A 562 -62.25 64.29 -32.99
CA GLN A 562 -63.50 63.82 -33.61
C GLN A 562 -64.75 64.25 -32.84
N LEU A 563 -64.74 64.19 -31.51
CA LEU A 563 -65.84 64.65 -30.66
C LEU A 563 -66.00 66.18 -30.72
N THR A 564 -64.90 66.94 -30.84
CA THR A 564 -64.96 68.39 -31.07
C THR A 564 -65.61 68.69 -32.42
N GLU A 565 -65.12 68.09 -33.51
CA GLU A 565 -65.71 68.24 -34.85
C GLU A 565 -67.18 67.79 -34.91
N GLN A 566 -67.55 66.73 -34.19
CA GLN A 566 -68.93 66.26 -34.10
C GLN A 566 -69.80 67.23 -33.28
N THR A 567 -69.24 67.86 -32.24
CA THR A 567 -69.93 68.89 -31.45
C THR A 567 -70.16 70.16 -32.26
N ASP A 568 -69.20 70.55 -33.10
CA ASP A 568 -69.33 71.67 -34.04
C ASP A 568 -70.37 71.38 -35.13
N ARG A 569 -70.33 70.18 -35.73
CA ARG A 569 -71.36 69.74 -36.69
C ARG A 569 -72.75 69.69 -36.06
N LEU A 570 -72.88 69.16 -34.85
CA LEU A 570 -74.17 69.16 -34.13
C LEU A 570 -74.62 70.59 -33.79
N HIS A 571 -73.72 71.53 -33.50
CA HIS A 571 -74.07 72.94 -33.36
C HIS A 571 -74.59 73.54 -34.67
N GLU A 572 -73.97 73.21 -35.81
CA GLU A 572 -74.40 73.68 -37.13
C GLU A 572 -75.71 73.03 -37.58
N GLU A 573 -75.90 71.72 -37.35
CA GLU A 573 -77.18 71.03 -37.56
C GLU A 573 -78.30 71.57 -36.66
N LEU A 574 -78.00 71.93 -35.40
CA LEU A 574 -78.97 72.53 -34.47
C LEU A 574 -79.29 73.98 -34.87
N SER A 575 -78.32 74.72 -35.43
CA SER A 575 -78.55 76.01 -36.10
C SER A 575 -79.48 75.87 -37.31
N VAL A 576 -79.24 74.88 -38.17
CA VAL A 576 -80.11 74.57 -39.32
C VAL A 576 -81.49 74.13 -38.87
N CYS A 577 -81.62 73.28 -37.84
CA CYS A 577 -82.92 72.88 -37.28
C CYS A 577 -83.67 74.05 -36.65
N LYS A 578 -82.99 75.02 -36.01
CA LYS A 578 -83.62 76.27 -35.57
C LYS A 578 -84.17 77.08 -36.75
N SER A 579 -83.43 77.19 -37.86
CA SER A 579 -83.93 77.86 -39.07
C SER A 579 -85.14 77.14 -39.69
N LYS A 580 -85.11 75.80 -39.77
CA LYS A 580 -86.22 74.98 -40.25
C LYS A 580 -87.43 75.01 -39.32
N LEU A 581 -87.25 75.20 -38.01
CA LEU A 581 -88.34 75.41 -37.07
C LEU A 581 -89.05 76.74 -37.34
N THR A 582 -88.30 77.84 -37.55
CA THR A 582 -88.90 79.13 -37.93
C THR A 582 -89.59 79.08 -39.29
N GLU A 583 -89.09 78.26 -40.22
CA GLU A 583 -89.71 78.01 -41.52
C GLU A 583 -91.00 77.18 -41.37
N ALA A 584 -90.99 76.14 -40.52
CA ALA A 584 -92.17 75.33 -40.20
C ALA A 584 -93.28 76.14 -39.50
N GLU A 585 -92.94 77.05 -38.57
CA GLU A 585 -93.89 77.96 -37.93
C GLU A 585 -94.57 78.90 -38.96
N SER A 586 -93.82 79.38 -39.96
CA SER A 586 -94.41 80.15 -41.08
C SER A 586 -95.28 79.29 -42.02
N SER A 587 -94.95 78.01 -42.21
CA SER A 587 -95.77 77.06 -42.97
C SER A 587 -97.08 76.71 -42.24
N LYS A 588 -97.07 76.68 -40.90
CA LYS A 588 -98.28 76.48 -40.08
C LYS A 588 -99.25 77.66 -40.23
N ALA A 589 -98.73 78.90 -40.16
CA ALA A 589 -99.54 80.10 -40.34
C ALA A 589 -100.19 80.20 -41.74
N THR A 590 -99.58 79.63 -42.77
CA THR A 590 -100.17 79.55 -44.12
C THR A 590 -101.18 78.39 -44.26
N ALA A 591 -100.97 77.27 -43.57
CA ALA A 591 -101.97 76.18 -43.49
C ALA A 591 -103.25 76.60 -42.75
N GLU A 592 -103.14 77.37 -41.67
CA GLU A 592 -104.29 77.93 -40.92
C GLU A 592 -105.11 78.90 -41.80
N LYS A 593 -104.47 79.62 -42.73
CA LYS A 593 -105.17 80.46 -43.72
C LYS A 593 -105.96 79.64 -44.74
N VAL A 594 -105.39 78.54 -45.25
CA VAL A 594 -106.05 77.65 -46.23
C VAL A 594 -107.23 76.90 -45.60
N ALA A 595 -107.18 76.62 -44.30
CA ALA A 595 -108.33 76.06 -43.57
C ALA A 595 -109.54 77.02 -43.58
N ALA A 596 -109.31 78.31 -43.28
CA ALA A 596 -110.37 79.34 -43.31
C ALA A 596 -110.96 79.55 -44.72
N GLU A 597 -110.13 79.47 -45.77
CA GLU A 597 -110.61 79.54 -47.17
C GLU A 597 -111.49 78.33 -47.56
N LYS A 598 -111.29 77.15 -46.94
CA LYS A 598 -112.17 75.99 -47.14
C LYS A 598 -113.47 76.05 -46.34
N GLU A 599 -113.49 76.67 -45.16
CA GLU A 599 -114.75 76.92 -44.42
C GLU A 599 -115.67 77.89 -45.18
N ALA A 600 -115.11 78.90 -45.85
CA ALA A 600 -115.88 79.80 -46.72
C ALA A 600 -116.57 79.08 -47.89
N LEU A 601 -115.92 78.05 -48.46
CA LEU A 601 -116.49 77.24 -49.54
C LEU A 601 -117.61 76.31 -49.06
N ILE A 602 -117.53 75.82 -47.81
CA ILE A 602 -118.61 75.04 -47.16
C ILE A 602 -119.86 75.92 -46.93
N GLY A 603 -119.68 77.22 -46.69
CA GLY A 603 -120.78 78.19 -46.62
C GLY A 603 -121.56 78.31 -47.93
N GLN A 604 -120.88 78.35 -49.08
CA GLN A 604 -121.53 78.44 -50.39
C GLN A 604 -122.32 77.17 -50.75
N LEU A 605 -121.85 75.98 -50.35
CA LEU A 605 -122.58 74.73 -50.53
C LEU A 605 -123.77 74.57 -49.56
N HIS A 606 -123.78 75.28 -48.42
CA HIS A 606 -124.93 75.29 -47.51
C HIS A 606 -126.12 76.10 -48.03
N GLU A 607 -125.88 77.13 -48.85
CA GLU A 607 -126.92 77.90 -49.54
C GLU A 607 -127.71 77.00 -50.53
N GLU A 608 -127.02 76.11 -51.24
CA GLU A 608 -127.66 75.15 -52.16
C GLU A 608 -128.41 74.01 -51.43
N LEU A 609 -127.95 73.61 -50.24
CA LEU A 609 -128.66 72.66 -49.37
C LEU A 609 -129.88 73.25 -48.66
N SER A 610 -129.94 74.57 -48.50
CA SER A 610 -131.07 75.31 -47.90
C SER A 610 -132.40 75.04 -48.61
N VAL A 611 -132.37 74.93 -49.94
CA VAL A 611 -133.57 74.67 -50.77
C VAL A 611 -134.09 73.24 -50.60
N PHE A 612 -133.20 72.25 -50.41
CA PHE A 612 -133.60 70.83 -50.38
C PHE A 612 -133.98 70.31 -48.98
N LYS A 613 -133.61 71.01 -47.90
CA LYS A 613 -134.00 70.65 -46.52
C LYS A 613 -135.32 71.27 -46.04
N SER A 614 -136.04 71.96 -46.93
CA SER A 614 -137.46 72.34 -46.77
C SER A 614 -138.44 71.17 -46.90
N LYS A 615 -137.95 69.95 -47.16
CA LYS A 615 -138.78 68.83 -47.66
C LYS A 615 -138.62 67.47 -46.97
N LEU A 616 -137.81 67.35 -45.90
CA LEU A 616 -137.78 66.12 -45.10
C LEU A 616 -137.32 66.35 -43.65
N THR A 617 -138.01 67.25 -42.95
CA THR A 617 -138.04 67.26 -41.49
C THR A 617 -139.13 66.30 -41.01
N GLU A 618 -138.76 65.12 -40.55
CA GLU A 618 -139.33 64.52 -39.32
C GLU A 618 -138.56 63.26 -38.90
N THR A 619 -137.74 63.50 -37.89
CA THR A 619 -137.17 62.57 -36.91
C THR A 619 -138.17 61.53 -36.42
N GLU A 620 -137.72 60.30 -36.14
CA GLU A 620 -137.76 59.80 -34.75
C GLU A 620 -136.87 58.56 -34.48
N SER A 621 -135.89 58.76 -33.59
CA SER A 621 -135.33 57.83 -32.57
C SER A 621 -135.25 56.31 -32.87
N SER A 622 -134.10 55.65 -32.73
CA SER A 622 -133.30 55.67 -31.49
C SER A 622 -131.99 54.86 -31.59
N LYS A 623 -131.02 55.24 -30.72
CA LYS A 623 -130.05 54.37 -30.02
C LYS A 623 -129.12 53.47 -30.86
N ASP A 624 -127.85 53.90 -31.00
CA ASP A 624 -126.73 52.96 -30.94
C ASP A 624 -125.43 53.59 -30.39
N THR A 625 -124.86 52.97 -29.35
CA THR A 625 -123.59 53.37 -28.71
C THR A 625 -122.87 52.13 -28.19
N THR A 626 -122.48 51.20 -29.06
CA THR A 626 -121.76 49.99 -28.61
C THR A 626 -120.75 49.40 -29.62
N GLU A 627 -120.27 50.17 -30.60
CA GLU A 627 -119.33 49.62 -31.62
C GLU A 627 -118.08 50.47 -31.92
N LYS A 628 -117.90 51.65 -31.28
CA LYS A 628 -116.74 52.55 -31.56
C LYS A 628 -115.66 52.62 -30.46
N VAL A 629 -115.89 51.97 -29.31
CA VAL A 629 -114.93 51.93 -28.17
C VAL A 629 -114.11 50.63 -28.15
N ALA A 630 -114.48 49.62 -28.96
CA ALA A 630 -113.74 48.36 -29.06
C ALA A 630 -112.39 48.56 -29.77
N THR A 631 -112.41 49.21 -30.93
CA THR A 631 -111.23 49.36 -31.83
C THR A 631 -110.10 50.21 -31.25
N GLU A 632 -110.39 51.14 -30.33
CA GLU A 632 -109.35 51.94 -29.67
C GLU A 632 -108.67 51.20 -28.49
N LYS A 633 -109.36 50.22 -27.88
CA LYS A 633 -108.74 49.39 -26.82
C LYS A 633 -107.75 48.38 -27.36
N GLU A 634 -108.03 47.77 -28.50
CA GLU A 634 -107.12 46.78 -29.12
C GLU A 634 -105.79 47.42 -29.58
N ALA A 635 -105.83 48.64 -30.12
CA ALA A 635 -104.63 49.41 -30.49
C ALA A 635 -103.81 49.96 -29.29
N MET A 636 -104.37 49.96 -28.08
CA MET A 636 -103.66 50.29 -26.83
C MET A 636 -103.01 49.03 -26.23
N ILE A 637 -103.71 47.89 -26.28
CA ILE A 637 -103.19 46.59 -25.82
C ILE A 637 -101.95 46.17 -26.63
N GLY A 638 -101.93 46.41 -27.95
CA GLY A 638 -100.76 46.13 -28.79
C GLY A 638 -99.51 46.89 -28.38
N ARG A 639 -99.60 48.22 -28.17
CA ARG A 639 -98.46 49.05 -27.72
C ARG A 639 -97.97 48.68 -26.33
N LEU A 640 -98.88 48.37 -25.40
CA LEU A 640 -98.51 47.87 -24.08
C LEU A 640 -97.85 46.48 -24.13
N HIS A 641 -98.18 45.64 -25.12
CA HIS A 641 -97.47 44.36 -25.32
C HIS A 641 -96.05 44.55 -25.88
N GLU A 642 -95.85 45.50 -26.79
CA GLU A 642 -94.53 45.87 -27.35
C GLU A 642 -93.61 46.43 -26.25
N GLU A 643 -94.10 47.37 -25.44
CA GLU A 643 -93.33 47.96 -24.33
C GLU A 643 -93.05 46.93 -23.22
N LEU A 644 -93.98 46.01 -22.95
CA LEU A 644 -93.79 44.93 -21.97
C LEU A 644 -92.85 43.82 -22.51
N SER A 645 -92.79 43.62 -23.82
CA SER A 645 -91.77 42.80 -24.50
C SER A 645 -90.37 43.38 -24.32
N VAL A 646 -90.18 44.68 -24.59
CA VAL A 646 -88.90 45.39 -24.41
C VAL A 646 -88.50 45.50 -22.93
N CYS A 647 -89.47 45.65 -22.02
CA CYS A 647 -89.18 45.60 -20.58
C CYS A 647 -88.81 44.19 -20.11
N LYS A 648 -89.40 43.13 -20.69
CA LYS A 648 -88.99 41.74 -20.41
C LYS A 648 -87.58 41.45 -20.92
N SER A 649 -87.22 41.87 -22.13
CA SER A 649 -85.87 41.64 -22.67
C SER A 649 -84.81 42.35 -21.81
N LYS A 650 -85.08 43.60 -21.38
CA LYS A 650 -84.22 44.33 -20.44
C LYS A 650 -84.18 43.70 -19.05
N LEU A 651 -85.29 43.13 -18.57
CA LEU A 651 -85.29 42.39 -17.30
C LEU A 651 -84.39 41.15 -17.39
N THR A 652 -84.51 40.35 -18.46
CA THR A 652 -83.64 39.17 -18.66
C THR A 652 -82.18 39.53 -18.87
N GLU A 653 -81.89 40.66 -19.52
CA GLU A 653 -80.53 41.18 -19.69
C GLU A 653 -79.94 41.65 -18.34
N THR A 654 -80.75 42.32 -17.51
CA THR A 654 -80.36 42.74 -16.15
C THR A 654 -80.22 41.56 -15.18
N GLU A 655 -81.06 40.54 -15.29
CA GLU A 655 -80.93 39.30 -14.52
C GLU A 655 -79.67 38.51 -14.93
N SER A 656 -79.34 38.51 -16.23
CA SER A 656 -78.08 37.91 -16.71
C SER A 656 -76.85 38.67 -16.20
N SER A 657 -76.89 40.01 -16.19
CA SER A 657 -75.78 40.83 -15.67
C SER A 657 -75.63 40.68 -14.14
N LYS A 658 -76.75 40.56 -13.41
CA LYS A 658 -76.76 40.23 -11.98
C LYS A 658 -76.16 38.85 -11.69
N ALA A 659 -76.52 37.82 -12.47
CA ALA A 659 -75.94 36.49 -12.33
C ALA A 659 -74.42 36.48 -12.62
N THR A 660 -73.95 37.27 -13.60
CA THR A 660 -72.50 37.43 -13.83
C THR A 660 -71.81 38.22 -12.71
N ALA A 661 -72.47 39.22 -12.13
CA ALA A 661 -71.93 39.99 -11.00
C ALA A 661 -71.86 39.17 -9.71
N GLU A 662 -72.87 38.34 -9.42
CA GLU A 662 -72.88 37.39 -8.29
C GLU A 662 -71.81 36.31 -8.47
N LYS A 663 -71.60 35.81 -9.70
CA LYS A 663 -70.50 34.88 -10.01
C LYS A 663 -69.13 35.51 -9.81
N VAL A 664 -68.92 36.75 -10.28
CA VAL A 664 -67.66 37.50 -10.07
C VAL A 664 -67.46 37.90 -8.60
N ALA A 665 -68.52 38.14 -7.84
CA ALA A 665 -68.44 38.37 -6.40
C ALA A 665 -68.01 37.08 -5.66
N ALA A 666 -68.63 35.94 -5.97
CA ALA A 666 -68.24 34.65 -5.41
C ALA A 666 -66.81 34.23 -5.80
N GLU A 667 -66.38 34.48 -7.05
CA GLU A 667 -65.01 34.26 -7.50
C GLU A 667 -64.01 35.18 -6.76
N LYS A 668 -64.39 36.43 -6.44
CA LYS A 668 -63.57 37.33 -5.61
C LYS A 668 -63.52 36.92 -4.15
N GLU A 669 -64.62 36.46 -3.55
CA GLU A 669 -64.63 35.93 -2.18
C GLU A 669 -63.82 34.63 -2.08
N ALA A 670 -63.90 33.75 -3.08
CA ALA A 670 -63.06 32.57 -3.18
C ALA A 670 -61.57 32.93 -3.33
N LEU A 671 -61.23 33.93 -4.14
CA LEU A 671 -59.86 34.42 -4.30
C LEU A 671 -59.33 35.09 -3.03
N ILE A 672 -60.18 35.83 -2.30
CA ILE A 672 -59.84 36.39 -0.98
C ILE A 672 -59.62 35.26 0.04
N GLY A 673 -60.41 34.19 -0.01
CA GLY A 673 -60.18 32.97 0.78
C GLY A 673 -58.83 32.32 0.46
N GLN A 674 -58.54 32.08 -0.82
CA GLN A 674 -57.26 31.53 -1.28
C GLN A 674 -56.07 32.41 -0.88
N LEU A 675 -56.17 33.73 -1.03
CA LEU A 675 -55.13 34.67 -0.60
C LEU A 675 -54.99 34.69 0.94
N SER A 676 -56.08 34.53 1.70
CA SER A 676 -56.04 34.42 3.16
C SER A 676 -55.34 33.13 3.62
N ASP A 677 -55.60 32.01 2.95
CA ASP A 677 -54.97 30.72 3.26
C ASP A 677 -53.51 30.66 2.78
N GLN A 678 -53.19 31.28 1.63
CA GLN A 678 -51.80 31.52 1.21
C GLN A 678 -51.07 32.42 2.22
N LEU A 679 -51.72 33.46 2.75
CA LEU A 679 -51.10 34.36 3.73
C LEU A 679 -50.88 33.65 5.07
N LYS A 680 -51.79 32.78 5.53
CA LYS A 680 -51.56 31.87 6.68
C LYS A 680 -50.41 30.89 6.41
N SER A 681 -50.34 30.32 5.20
CA SER A 681 -49.25 29.43 4.80
C SER A 681 -47.91 30.16 4.87
N VAL A 682 -47.80 31.34 4.25
CA VAL A 682 -46.59 32.18 4.27
C VAL A 682 -46.24 32.61 5.70
N GLN A 683 -47.24 32.95 6.51
CA GLN A 683 -47.05 33.30 7.92
C GLN A 683 -46.52 32.11 8.74
N SER A 684 -47.02 30.89 8.51
CA SER A 684 -46.49 29.68 9.14
C SER A 684 -45.07 29.33 8.69
N THR A 685 -44.71 29.57 7.41
CA THR A 685 -43.33 29.40 6.94
C THR A 685 -42.40 30.49 7.47
N LEU A 686 -42.88 31.72 7.68
CA LEU A 686 -42.11 32.76 8.36
C LEU A 686 -41.88 32.40 9.83
N GLU A 687 -42.87 31.82 10.50
CA GLU A 687 -42.75 31.33 11.87
C GLU A 687 -41.77 30.15 11.96
N SER A 688 -41.77 29.23 10.98
CA SER A 688 -40.76 28.17 10.89
C SER A 688 -39.36 28.70 10.62
N PHE A 689 -39.17 29.65 9.69
CA PHE A 689 -37.87 30.29 9.46
C PHE A 689 -37.41 31.13 10.65
N THR A 690 -38.32 31.71 11.43
CA THR A 690 -37.99 32.43 12.66
C THR A 690 -37.46 31.47 13.73
N ASN A 691 -38.11 30.31 13.88
CA ASN A 691 -37.64 29.24 14.77
C ASN A 691 -36.32 28.64 14.29
N GLU A 692 -36.16 28.39 13.00
CA GLU A 692 -34.91 27.89 12.41
C GLU A 692 -33.77 28.89 12.60
N THR A 693 -34.01 30.19 12.38
CA THR A 693 -33.06 31.27 12.67
C THR A 693 -32.69 31.35 14.15
N ALA A 694 -33.64 31.08 15.06
CA ALA A 694 -33.34 30.98 16.49
C ALA A 694 -32.44 29.75 16.78
N THR A 695 -32.74 28.58 16.24
CA THR A 695 -31.90 27.39 16.41
C THR A 695 -30.51 27.54 15.79
N LEU A 696 -30.38 28.23 14.65
CA LEU A 696 -29.09 28.55 14.04
C LEU A 696 -28.30 29.58 14.86
N LYS A 697 -28.99 30.49 15.56
CA LYS A 697 -28.36 31.45 16.48
C LYS A 697 -27.86 30.76 17.75
N ASP A 698 -28.60 29.79 18.28
CA ASP A 698 -28.17 28.98 19.42
C ASP A 698 -27.05 28.01 19.04
N ALA A 699 -27.11 27.37 17.87
CA ALA A 699 -26.04 26.56 17.31
C ALA A 699 -24.77 27.40 17.04
N LYS A 700 -24.93 28.65 16.58
CA LYS A 700 -23.81 29.59 16.46
C LYS A 700 -23.22 29.94 17.82
N ALA A 701 -24.03 30.25 18.83
CA ALA A 701 -23.52 30.51 20.19
C ALA A 701 -22.78 29.30 20.76
N GLN A 702 -23.25 28.08 20.50
CA GLN A 702 -22.58 26.83 20.87
C GLN A 702 -21.26 26.64 20.10
N SER A 703 -21.21 27.00 18.81
CA SER A 703 -19.99 26.97 17.99
C SER A 703 -18.97 28.05 18.40
N ASP A 704 -19.43 29.25 18.77
CA ASP A 704 -18.58 30.33 19.28
C ASP A 704 -17.98 29.91 20.64
N GLN A 705 -18.76 29.27 21.51
CA GLN A 705 -18.27 28.72 22.77
C GLN A 705 -17.30 27.54 22.57
N GLN A 706 -17.52 26.67 21.58
CA GLN A 706 -16.53 25.65 21.18
C GLN A 706 -15.23 26.28 20.65
N CYS A 707 -15.29 27.40 19.91
CA CYS A 707 -14.10 28.12 19.46
C CYS A 707 -13.30 28.70 20.64
N ASP A 708 -13.98 29.19 21.68
CA ASP A 708 -13.32 29.72 22.87
C ASP A 708 -12.78 28.60 23.77
N ASP A 709 -13.46 27.45 23.89
CA ASP A 709 -12.91 26.25 24.54
C ASP A 709 -11.66 25.73 23.80
N LEU A 710 -11.68 25.71 22.47
CA LEU A 710 -10.51 25.36 21.66
C LEU A 710 -9.39 26.40 21.77
N ARG A 711 -9.69 27.69 21.89
CA ARG A 711 -8.68 28.72 22.23
C ARG A 711 -8.06 28.48 23.60
N ASN A 712 -8.86 28.13 24.61
CA ASN A 712 -8.37 27.84 25.96
C ASN A 712 -7.50 26.57 25.97
N GLN A 713 -7.88 25.54 25.21
CA GLN A 713 -7.05 24.34 25.01
C GLN A 713 -5.76 24.65 24.24
N LEU A 714 -5.80 25.51 23.22
CA LEU A 714 -4.63 25.96 22.48
C LEU A 714 -3.70 26.80 23.36
N ALA A 715 -4.23 27.69 24.19
CA ALA A 715 -3.45 28.44 25.18
C ALA A 715 -2.79 27.52 26.22
N ALA A 716 -3.49 26.47 26.67
CA ALA A 716 -2.91 25.44 27.53
C ALA A 716 -1.84 24.57 26.81
N ALA A 717 -2.00 24.32 25.51
CA ALA A 717 -0.99 23.65 24.68
C ALA A 717 0.25 24.53 24.47
N VAL A 718 0.08 25.83 24.23
CA VAL A 718 1.17 26.81 24.14
C VAL A 718 1.90 26.98 25.48
N ALA A 719 1.17 26.97 26.61
CA ALA A 719 1.80 26.94 27.93
C ALA A 719 2.60 25.64 28.18
N LYS A 720 2.12 24.50 27.68
CA LYS A 720 2.88 23.24 27.68
C LYS A 720 4.08 23.26 26.73
N SER A 721 4.01 23.94 25.58
CA SER A 721 5.15 24.07 24.67
C SER A 721 6.24 24.97 25.25
N ALA A 722 5.89 26.07 25.91
CA ALA A 722 6.84 26.91 26.64
C ALA A 722 7.54 26.15 27.80
N ALA A 723 6.83 25.25 28.48
CA ALA A 723 7.42 24.34 29.47
C ALA A 723 8.34 23.27 28.81
N HIS A 724 8.10 22.93 27.55
CA HIS A 724 8.99 22.08 26.74
C HIS A 724 10.25 22.83 26.31
N GLU A 725 10.14 24.09 25.90
CA GLU A 725 11.24 24.99 25.54
C GLU A 725 12.19 25.22 26.75
N GLN A 726 11.63 25.35 27.96
CA GLN A 726 12.40 25.40 29.21
C GLN A 726 13.07 24.05 29.56
N ARG A 727 12.52 22.93 29.09
CA ARG A 727 13.11 21.59 29.21
C ARG A 727 14.21 21.37 28.17
N GLU A 728 14.08 21.92 26.97
CA GLU A 728 15.13 21.95 25.94
C GLU A 728 16.34 22.78 26.39
N ALA A 729 16.11 23.94 27.00
CA ALA A 729 17.15 24.73 27.67
C ALA A 729 17.81 24.00 28.85
N SER A 730 17.13 23.00 29.43
CA SER A 730 17.72 22.13 30.47
C SER A 730 18.51 20.95 29.88
N THR A 731 18.21 20.52 28.65
CA THR A 731 19.01 19.51 27.92
C THR A 731 20.20 20.09 27.16
N SER A 732 20.24 21.38 26.85
CA SER A 732 21.46 22.02 26.32
C SER A 732 22.60 22.04 27.35
N ALA A 733 22.29 22.02 28.65
CA ALA A 733 23.26 21.82 29.73
C ALA A 733 23.92 20.41 29.72
N SER A 734 23.39 19.46 28.95
CA SER A 734 23.98 18.12 28.76
C SER A 734 25.02 18.04 27.63
N LEU A 735 25.06 19.02 26.71
CA LEU A 735 25.99 19.00 25.57
C LEU A 735 27.45 18.78 25.99
N PRO A 736 28.00 19.46 27.02
CA PRO A 736 29.40 19.28 27.42
C PRO A 736 29.73 17.84 27.83
N ARG A 737 28.74 17.09 28.32
CA ARG A 737 28.90 15.68 28.71
C ARG A 737 28.76 14.72 27.53
N ILE A 738 28.02 15.10 26.51
CA ILE A 738 28.00 14.38 25.23
C ILE A 738 29.33 14.61 24.51
N GLU A 739 29.83 15.85 24.45
CA GLU A 739 31.15 16.18 23.92
C GLU A 739 32.28 15.44 24.65
N GLU A 740 32.24 15.37 25.99
CA GLU A 740 33.19 14.58 26.80
C GLU A 740 33.13 13.07 26.49
N LEU A 741 31.94 12.52 26.24
CA LEU A 741 31.77 11.12 25.86
C LEU A 741 32.18 10.84 24.42
N THR A 742 31.93 11.76 23.49
CA THR A 742 32.37 11.68 22.09
C THR A 742 33.89 11.72 22.00
N ALA A 743 34.56 12.63 22.71
CA ALA A 743 36.03 12.67 22.75
C ALA A 743 36.66 11.40 23.37
N LYS A 744 35.97 10.75 24.33
CA LYS A 744 36.39 9.44 24.86
C LYS A 744 36.16 8.31 23.85
N LEU A 745 35.07 8.36 23.08
CA LEU A 745 34.78 7.39 22.03
C LEU A 745 35.83 7.48 20.91
N GLU A 746 36.15 8.68 20.43
CA GLU A 746 37.21 8.93 19.44
C GLU A 746 38.59 8.44 19.92
N ALA A 747 38.88 8.58 21.22
CA ALA A 747 40.12 8.08 21.82
C ALA A 747 40.17 6.54 21.90
N GLU A 748 39.04 5.86 22.17
CA GLU A 748 38.97 4.40 22.11
C GLU A 748 38.99 3.88 20.66
N GLU A 749 38.34 4.55 19.71
CA GLU A 749 38.46 4.24 18.28
C GLU A 749 39.90 4.34 17.78
N GLY A 750 40.66 5.33 18.27
CA GLY A 750 42.11 5.43 18.01
C GLY A 750 42.89 4.20 18.49
N LYS A 751 42.57 3.67 19.68
CA LYS A 751 43.18 2.44 20.21
C LYS A 751 42.73 1.20 19.43
N VAL A 752 41.47 1.13 19.00
CA VAL A 752 40.97 0.05 18.15
C VAL A 752 41.74 0.02 16.82
N ARG A 753 41.94 1.15 16.15
CA ARG A 753 42.77 1.24 14.93
C ARG A 753 44.23 0.82 15.18
N GLU A 754 44.80 1.15 16.34
CA GLU A 754 46.16 0.70 16.71
C GLU A 754 46.22 -0.82 16.92
N LEU A 755 45.21 -1.40 17.55
CA LEU A 755 45.08 -2.85 17.75
C LEU A 755 44.83 -3.59 16.42
N GLU A 756 44.01 -3.05 15.52
CA GLU A 756 43.81 -3.56 14.17
C GLU A 756 45.11 -3.51 13.35
N GLY A 757 45.90 -2.44 13.48
CA GLY A 757 47.22 -2.33 12.85
C GLY A 757 48.20 -3.41 13.36
N LYS A 758 48.20 -3.65 14.68
CA LYS A 758 48.99 -4.74 15.30
C LYS A 758 48.49 -6.13 14.89
N LEU A 759 47.17 -6.32 14.78
CA LEU A 759 46.58 -7.57 14.33
C LEU A 759 46.99 -7.88 12.88
N LYS A 760 46.88 -6.91 11.95
CA LYS A 760 47.34 -7.06 10.56
C LYS A 760 48.85 -7.34 10.45
N ALA A 761 49.67 -6.79 11.34
CA ALA A 761 51.10 -7.10 11.41
C ALA A 761 51.35 -8.56 11.89
N VAL A 762 50.53 -9.07 12.81
CA VAL A 762 50.57 -10.48 13.23
C VAL A 762 50.05 -11.40 12.12
N GLU A 763 48.95 -11.06 11.47
CA GLU A 763 48.36 -11.82 10.35
C GLU A 763 49.32 -11.93 9.16
N SER A 764 49.94 -10.82 8.73
CA SER A 764 50.96 -10.88 7.68
C SER A 764 52.21 -11.66 8.10
N GLY A 765 52.60 -11.59 9.37
CA GLY A 765 53.69 -12.40 9.94
C GLY A 765 53.39 -13.90 10.04
N THR A 766 52.14 -14.28 10.35
CA THR A 766 51.70 -15.69 10.35
C THR A 766 51.48 -16.20 8.94
N GLN A 767 50.91 -15.40 8.04
CA GLN A 767 50.71 -15.76 6.63
C GLN A 767 52.04 -15.97 5.90
N LYS A 768 53.08 -15.19 6.22
CA LYS A 768 54.45 -15.47 5.76
C LYS A 768 54.97 -16.82 6.27
N LYS A 769 54.80 -17.13 7.56
CA LYS A 769 55.18 -18.43 8.13
C LYS A 769 54.39 -19.60 7.52
N VAL A 770 53.12 -19.40 7.19
CA VAL A 770 52.31 -20.41 6.47
C VAL A 770 52.90 -20.65 5.09
N GLY A 771 53.21 -19.60 4.32
CA GLY A 771 53.88 -19.74 3.02
C GLY A 771 55.26 -20.42 3.11
N ASP A 772 56.07 -20.10 4.13
CA ASP A 772 57.36 -20.75 4.38
C ASP A 772 57.18 -22.26 4.70
N LEU A 773 56.14 -22.62 5.46
CA LEU A 773 55.79 -24.01 5.78
C LEU A 773 55.19 -24.77 4.59
N GLU A 774 54.40 -24.12 3.75
CA GLU A 774 53.84 -24.68 2.51
C GLU A 774 54.97 -24.95 1.50
N ALA A 775 55.92 -24.03 1.35
CA ALA A 775 57.12 -24.23 0.53
C ALA A 775 58.01 -25.38 1.06
N ALA A 776 58.16 -25.50 2.38
CA ALA A 776 58.85 -26.62 3.00
C ALA A 776 58.12 -27.96 2.77
N ASN A 777 56.78 -27.96 2.85
CA ASN A 777 55.96 -29.14 2.61
C ASN A 777 55.99 -29.58 1.14
N ALA A 778 55.94 -28.64 0.19
CA ALA A 778 56.13 -28.92 -1.24
C ALA A 778 57.52 -29.51 -1.54
N SER A 779 58.57 -29.01 -0.88
CA SER A 779 59.93 -29.57 -0.97
C SER A 779 60.01 -31.00 -0.40
N LEU A 780 59.33 -31.28 0.72
CA LEU A 780 59.24 -32.63 1.30
C LEU A 780 58.45 -33.59 0.40
N GLN A 781 57.34 -33.15 -0.18
CA GLN A 781 56.58 -33.95 -1.17
C GLN A 781 57.41 -34.25 -2.42
N ALA A 782 58.15 -33.27 -2.96
CA ALA A 782 59.06 -33.50 -4.07
C ALA A 782 60.19 -34.50 -3.72
N GLN A 783 60.69 -34.47 -2.48
CA GLN A 783 61.64 -35.47 -1.99
C GLN A 783 61.01 -36.86 -1.81
N MET A 784 59.76 -36.97 -1.33
CA MET A 784 59.04 -38.23 -1.26
C MET A 784 58.86 -38.86 -2.65
N VAL A 785 58.36 -38.11 -3.63
CA VAL A 785 58.21 -38.59 -5.02
C VAL A 785 59.57 -38.99 -5.63
N ALA A 786 60.65 -38.26 -5.30
CA ALA A 786 62.00 -38.63 -5.74
C ALA A 786 62.54 -39.91 -5.05
N ILE A 787 62.13 -40.20 -3.82
CA ILE A 787 62.45 -41.45 -3.10
C ILE A 787 61.61 -42.61 -3.65
N GLU A 788 60.31 -42.40 -3.89
CA GLU A 788 59.41 -43.38 -4.51
C GLU A 788 59.90 -43.78 -5.91
N ARG A 789 60.29 -42.81 -6.75
CA ARG A 789 60.89 -43.11 -8.06
C ARG A 789 62.18 -43.93 -7.93
N LYS A 790 63.05 -43.62 -6.97
CA LYS A 790 64.27 -44.41 -6.71
C LYS A 790 63.97 -45.82 -6.18
N ALA A 791 62.90 -45.99 -5.39
CA ALA A 791 62.43 -47.29 -4.94
C ALA A 791 61.87 -48.12 -6.11
N GLN A 792 61.13 -47.49 -7.02
CA GLN A 792 60.65 -48.08 -8.28
C GLN A 792 61.84 -48.54 -9.15
N GLU A 793 62.82 -47.65 -9.40
CA GLU A 793 64.03 -47.96 -10.16
C GLU A 793 64.86 -49.10 -9.52
N ALA A 794 64.93 -49.16 -8.19
CA ALA A 794 65.57 -50.24 -7.46
C ALA A 794 64.78 -51.57 -7.55
N SER A 795 63.45 -51.52 -7.59
CA SER A 795 62.61 -52.70 -7.84
C SER A 795 62.79 -53.22 -9.26
N GLU A 796 62.75 -52.35 -10.26
CA GLU A 796 63.01 -52.75 -11.65
C GLU A 796 64.43 -53.30 -11.84
N ALA A 797 65.43 -52.74 -11.17
CA ALA A 797 66.79 -53.27 -11.18
C ALA A 797 66.85 -54.67 -10.53
N ARG A 798 66.11 -54.89 -9.43
CA ARG A 798 65.97 -56.20 -8.80
C ARG A 798 65.27 -57.20 -9.73
N ASP A 799 64.20 -56.82 -10.41
CA ASP A 799 63.45 -57.71 -11.32
C ASP A 799 64.28 -58.06 -12.57
N ARG A 800 65.06 -57.11 -13.10
CA ARG A 800 66.06 -57.36 -14.16
C ARG A 800 67.16 -58.31 -13.70
N LEU A 801 67.65 -58.16 -12.47
CA LEU A 801 68.64 -59.07 -11.89
C LEU A 801 68.06 -60.47 -11.63
N GLN A 802 66.79 -60.56 -11.21
CA GLN A 802 66.09 -61.83 -11.04
C GLN A 802 65.86 -62.54 -12.39
N THR A 803 65.44 -61.79 -13.43
CA THR A 803 65.32 -62.30 -14.80
C THR A 803 66.68 -62.79 -15.34
N SER A 804 67.75 -62.04 -15.06
CA SER A 804 69.12 -62.43 -15.40
C SER A 804 69.59 -63.69 -14.65
N LEU A 805 69.21 -63.83 -13.37
CA LEU A 805 69.49 -65.02 -12.56
C LEU A 805 68.74 -66.25 -13.09
N GLU A 806 67.46 -66.13 -13.44
CA GLU A 806 66.68 -67.20 -14.07
C GLU A 806 67.27 -67.58 -15.45
N THR A 807 67.70 -66.59 -16.24
CA THR A 807 68.41 -66.83 -17.51
C THR A 807 69.75 -67.54 -17.30
N ALA A 808 70.50 -67.19 -16.26
CA ALA A 808 71.74 -67.86 -15.88
C ALA A 808 71.48 -69.30 -15.39
N GLN A 809 70.44 -69.54 -14.61
CA GLN A 809 70.03 -70.88 -14.15
C GLN A 809 69.56 -71.77 -15.32
N LEU A 810 68.87 -71.20 -16.32
CA LEU A 810 68.55 -71.87 -17.58
C LEU A 810 69.82 -72.19 -18.40
N SER A 811 70.85 -71.33 -18.38
CA SER A 811 72.13 -71.62 -19.03
C SER A 811 72.94 -72.71 -18.30
N ILE A 812 72.89 -72.74 -16.96
CA ILE A 812 73.55 -73.78 -16.15
C ILE A 812 72.89 -75.15 -16.39
N THR A 813 71.57 -75.22 -16.41
CA THR A 813 70.85 -76.47 -16.74
C THR A 813 71.06 -76.93 -18.19
N GLN A 814 71.36 -76.03 -19.13
CA GLN A 814 71.80 -76.36 -20.50
C GLN A 814 73.27 -76.83 -20.58
N LEU A 815 74.11 -76.53 -19.58
CA LEU A 815 75.49 -77.01 -19.49
C LEU A 815 75.61 -78.33 -18.71
N GLU A 816 74.81 -78.52 -17.67
CA GLU A 816 74.75 -79.76 -16.87
C GLU A 816 74.24 -80.98 -17.66
N THR A 817 73.55 -80.75 -18.78
CA THR A 817 73.10 -81.82 -19.70
C THR A 817 74.20 -82.34 -20.63
N ASN A 818 75.37 -81.68 -20.73
CA ASN A 818 76.41 -81.98 -21.72
C ASN A 818 77.75 -82.51 -21.15
N VAL A 819 77.87 -82.78 -19.85
CA VAL A 819 79.15 -83.21 -19.21
C VAL A 819 79.03 -84.53 -18.43
N LYS A 820 78.35 -85.54 -19.00
CA LYS A 820 78.41 -86.95 -18.53
C LYS A 820 79.18 -87.83 -19.51
N GLY A 821 80.51 -87.79 -19.44
CA GLY A 821 81.39 -88.70 -20.21
C GLY A 821 82.88 -88.58 -19.93
N ALA A 822 83.43 -89.56 -19.19
CA ALA A 822 84.86 -89.95 -19.10
C ALA A 822 85.93 -89.01 -18.47
N ALA A 823 86.31 -89.29 -17.20
CA ALA A 823 87.64 -89.70 -16.68
C ALA A 823 88.99 -89.07 -17.20
N PRO A 824 90.12 -89.18 -16.45
CA PRO A 824 90.32 -89.07 -14.98
C PRO A 824 91.62 -88.30 -14.53
N ALA A 825 91.71 -88.05 -13.20
CA ALA A 825 92.93 -87.99 -12.35
C ALA A 825 93.84 -86.70 -12.22
N ALA A 826 94.00 -86.32 -10.93
CA ALA A 826 95.15 -85.68 -10.25
C ALA A 826 95.48 -84.17 -10.46
N PRO A 827 96.15 -83.49 -9.49
CA PRO A 827 96.11 -83.66 -8.02
C PRO A 827 95.70 -82.36 -7.26
N ALA A 828 95.25 -82.49 -6.02
CA ALA A 828 95.04 -81.36 -5.09
C ALA A 828 96.36 -80.95 -4.39
N ASN A 829 96.29 -79.83 -3.64
CA ASN A 829 97.34 -79.22 -2.78
C ASN A 829 98.04 -77.95 -3.31
N ALA A 830 97.26 -76.98 -3.80
CA ALA A 830 97.71 -75.58 -3.97
C ALA A 830 96.61 -74.53 -3.75
N ARG A 831 95.34 -74.95 -3.58
CA ARG A 831 94.16 -74.08 -3.59
C ARG A 831 93.57 -73.82 -2.19
N GLU A 832 93.95 -74.60 -1.19
CA GLU A 832 93.51 -74.39 0.20
C GLU A 832 94.25 -73.22 0.87
N GLU A 833 95.58 -73.12 0.75
CA GLU A 833 96.31 -71.96 1.30
C GLU A 833 95.85 -70.62 0.67
N GLU A 834 95.53 -70.60 -0.63
CA GLU A 834 95.04 -69.39 -1.31
C GLU A 834 93.62 -69.00 -0.84
N LEU A 835 92.76 -70.00 -0.55
CA LEU A 835 91.44 -69.77 0.05
C LEU A 835 91.54 -69.35 1.52
N GLU A 836 92.42 -69.95 2.32
CA GLU A 836 92.65 -69.54 3.71
C GLU A 836 93.22 -68.12 3.78
N MET A 837 94.12 -67.73 2.87
CA MET A 837 94.66 -66.38 2.80
C MET A 837 93.61 -65.35 2.33
N GLN A 838 92.70 -65.72 1.42
CA GLN A 838 91.54 -64.89 1.07
C GLN A 838 90.53 -64.78 2.21
N VAL A 839 90.27 -65.85 2.97
CA VAL A 839 89.39 -65.83 4.15
C VAL A 839 90.01 -64.99 5.27
N ALA A 840 91.33 -65.05 5.48
CA ALA A 840 92.04 -64.18 6.42
C ALA A 840 91.95 -62.69 6.00
N PHE A 841 92.12 -62.40 4.71
CA PHE A 841 91.95 -61.04 4.17
C PHE A 841 90.52 -60.53 4.32
N LEU A 842 89.51 -61.35 4.00
CA LEU A 842 88.10 -60.97 4.16
C LEU A 842 87.73 -60.77 5.64
N ASN A 843 88.22 -61.61 6.55
CA ASN A 843 88.02 -61.42 7.98
C ASN A 843 88.70 -60.14 8.50
N SER A 844 89.87 -59.78 7.95
CA SER A 844 90.52 -58.48 8.22
C SER A 844 89.67 -57.30 7.73
N VAL A 845 89.13 -57.36 6.51
CA VAL A 845 88.28 -56.29 5.94
C VAL A 845 86.94 -56.19 6.68
N ILE A 846 86.34 -57.30 7.08
CA ILE A 846 85.09 -57.33 7.87
C ILE A 846 85.33 -56.78 9.29
N ALA A 847 86.48 -57.08 9.91
CA ALA A 847 86.87 -56.48 11.18
C ALA A 847 87.11 -54.96 11.07
N ASP A 848 87.76 -54.49 10.01
CA ASP A 848 87.99 -53.06 9.77
C ASP A 848 86.69 -52.29 9.45
N GLN A 849 85.78 -52.91 8.68
CA GLN A 849 84.44 -52.35 8.45
C GLN A 849 83.58 -52.34 9.71
N ARG A 850 83.63 -53.38 10.56
CA ARG A 850 82.91 -53.39 11.83
C ARG A 850 83.46 -52.34 12.80
N ARG A 851 84.78 -52.16 12.88
CA ARG A 851 85.40 -51.04 13.62
C ARG A 851 84.93 -49.68 13.09
N LYS A 852 84.93 -49.46 11.77
CA LYS A 852 84.39 -48.22 11.19
C LYS A 852 82.91 -48.01 11.50
N GLN A 853 82.10 -49.08 11.55
CA GLN A 853 80.69 -48.98 11.95
C GLN A 853 80.52 -48.66 13.44
N GLU A 854 81.39 -49.17 14.31
CA GLU A 854 81.43 -48.81 15.74
C GLU A 854 81.93 -47.38 15.97
N GLU A 855 82.97 -46.92 15.25
CA GLU A 855 83.44 -45.53 15.28
C GLU A 855 82.38 -44.55 14.75
N LEU A 856 81.67 -44.90 13.66
CA LEU A 856 80.57 -44.09 13.13
C LEU A 856 79.39 -44.06 14.10
N LYS A 857 79.04 -45.17 14.76
CA LYS A 857 78.01 -45.20 15.81
C LYS A 857 78.41 -44.35 17.01
N ALA A 858 79.64 -44.49 17.52
CA ALA A 858 80.14 -43.66 18.62
C ALA A 858 80.14 -42.16 18.26
N THR A 859 80.46 -41.81 17.01
CA THR A 859 80.38 -40.43 16.52
C THR A 859 78.94 -39.92 16.45
N ILE A 860 78.00 -40.75 16.01
CA ILE A 860 76.56 -40.43 15.97
C ILE A 860 76.00 -40.28 17.40
N ASP A 861 76.37 -41.16 18.33
CA ASP A 861 75.92 -41.08 19.72
C ASP A 861 76.49 -39.84 20.43
N ILE A 862 77.74 -39.44 20.13
CA ILE A 862 78.32 -38.17 20.62
C ILE A 862 77.60 -36.96 20.02
N LEU A 863 77.25 -36.99 18.73
CA LEU A 863 76.46 -35.92 18.08
C LEU A 863 75.04 -35.81 18.64
N ASN A 864 74.39 -36.94 18.94
CA ASN A 864 73.06 -36.99 19.55
C ASN A 864 73.08 -36.64 21.05
N SER A 865 74.23 -36.79 21.72
CA SER A 865 74.42 -36.43 23.14
C SER A 865 74.78 -34.97 23.36
N MET A 866 75.01 -34.17 22.30
CA MET A 866 75.12 -32.72 22.43
C MET A 866 73.71 -32.10 22.52
N PRO A 867 73.35 -31.42 23.63
CA PRO A 867 72.09 -30.70 23.70
C PRO A 867 72.06 -29.61 22.62
N ALA A 868 70.94 -29.50 21.90
CA ALA A 868 70.75 -28.46 20.90
C ALA A 868 70.98 -27.08 21.53
N GLY A 869 72.09 -26.46 21.17
CA GLY A 869 72.52 -25.20 21.78
C GLY A 869 71.51 -24.10 21.53
N GLY A 870 71.10 -23.42 22.60
CA GLY A 870 70.58 -22.07 22.45
C GLY A 870 71.65 -21.20 21.77
N ALA A 871 71.23 -20.32 20.87
CA ALA A 871 72.03 -19.15 20.53
C ALA A 871 72.32 -18.36 21.83
N ASN A 872 73.43 -17.64 21.97
CA ASN A 872 74.19 -16.98 20.92
C ASN A 872 75.67 -16.77 21.33
N GLU A 873 76.46 -16.26 20.40
CA GLU A 873 77.71 -15.51 20.61
C GLU A 873 78.98 -16.23 21.10
N ALA A 874 80.10 -15.74 20.55
CA ALA A 874 81.49 -16.04 20.88
C ALA A 874 81.97 -17.51 20.77
N ILE A 875 82.69 -17.82 19.68
CA ILE A 875 84.12 -17.46 19.65
C ILE A 875 84.61 -17.32 18.21
N ASN A 876 85.27 -16.19 17.98
CA ASN A 876 85.92 -15.81 16.74
C ASN A 876 87.38 -16.29 16.78
N ASN A 877 87.77 -17.23 15.91
CA ASN A 877 89.07 -17.30 15.19
C ASN A 877 89.38 -18.71 14.68
N GLY A 878 89.67 -18.84 13.38
CA GLY A 878 90.13 -20.12 12.81
C GLY A 878 89.98 -20.16 11.30
N LYS A 879 90.88 -19.48 10.58
CA LYS A 879 90.97 -19.50 9.10
C LYS A 879 90.88 -20.94 8.57
N HIS A 880 90.00 -21.24 7.60
CA HIS A 880 90.32 -22.04 6.40
C HIS A 880 89.15 -22.07 5.40
N LYS A 881 89.37 -21.45 4.24
CA LYS A 881 88.65 -21.53 2.94
C LYS A 881 87.33 -22.32 2.89
N LYS A 882 86.19 -21.62 2.88
CA LYS A 882 84.95 -22.15 2.28
C LYS A 882 85.14 -22.24 0.76
N LYS A 883 84.72 -23.34 0.15
CA LYS A 883 84.36 -23.35 -1.29
C LYS A 883 82.94 -22.80 -1.38
N GLU A 884 82.77 -21.67 -2.04
CA GLU A 884 81.44 -21.16 -2.36
C GLU A 884 80.75 -22.09 -3.36
N LYS A 885 79.42 -22.18 -3.25
CA LYS A 885 78.60 -22.84 -4.29
C LYS A 885 78.60 -21.91 -5.50
N ALA A 886 78.85 -22.45 -6.69
CA ALA A 886 78.85 -21.66 -7.92
C ALA A 886 77.49 -20.95 -8.10
N ALA A 887 77.54 -19.71 -8.57
CA ALA A 887 76.34 -18.95 -8.94
C ALA A 887 75.60 -19.64 -10.11
N PRO A 888 74.28 -19.42 -10.25
CA PRO A 888 73.53 -19.83 -11.44
C PRO A 888 74.17 -19.24 -12.71
N ARG A 889 74.19 -20.03 -13.79
CA ARG A 889 74.60 -19.55 -15.12
C ARG A 889 73.48 -18.73 -15.73
N MET A 890 73.85 -17.63 -16.38
CA MET A 890 72.89 -16.73 -17.05
C MET A 890 72.58 -17.28 -18.44
N TYR A 891 71.37 -17.04 -18.94
CA TYR A 891 70.92 -17.49 -20.25
C TYR A 891 70.18 -16.36 -20.95
N CYS A 892 70.48 -16.12 -22.23
CA CYS A 892 69.76 -15.15 -23.05
C CYS A 892 68.74 -15.89 -23.94
N ASP A 893 67.46 -15.62 -23.73
CA ASP A 893 66.37 -16.27 -24.47
C ASP A 893 66.28 -15.80 -25.95
N ILE A 894 66.90 -14.67 -26.31
CA ILE A 894 66.83 -14.09 -27.67
C ILE A 894 67.87 -14.70 -28.63
N CYS A 895 69.01 -15.17 -28.12
CA CYS A 895 70.08 -15.76 -28.95
C CYS A 895 70.54 -17.16 -28.49
N GLU A 896 69.85 -17.75 -27.51
CA GLU A 896 70.10 -19.09 -26.93
C GLU A 896 71.53 -19.29 -26.36
N ALA A 897 72.23 -18.20 -26.04
CA ALA A 897 73.60 -18.23 -25.54
C ALA A 897 73.66 -18.14 -24.00
N PHE A 898 74.54 -18.94 -23.39
CA PHE A 898 74.80 -18.93 -21.95
C PHE A 898 75.96 -18.02 -21.56
N ASP A 899 75.86 -17.37 -20.40
CA ASP A 899 76.88 -16.61 -19.67
C ASP A 899 77.53 -15.43 -20.44
N LEU A 900 76.93 -14.96 -21.54
CA LEU A 900 77.48 -13.89 -22.40
C LEU A 900 76.84 -12.52 -22.18
N HIS A 901 75.53 -12.48 -22.00
CA HIS A 901 74.72 -11.29 -21.68
C HIS A 901 73.38 -11.75 -21.10
N GLU A 902 72.67 -10.86 -20.41
CA GLU A 902 71.29 -11.11 -19.98
C GLU A 902 70.32 -10.87 -21.15
N THR A 903 69.10 -11.40 -21.08
CA THR A 903 68.10 -11.29 -22.16
C THR A 903 67.83 -9.84 -22.60
N GLU A 904 67.98 -8.86 -21.70
CA GLU A 904 67.75 -7.42 -21.97
C GLU A 904 68.92 -6.72 -22.70
N ASP A 905 70.13 -7.31 -22.69
CA ASP A 905 71.35 -6.75 -23.31
C ASP A 905 71.67 -7.42 -24.67
N CYS A 906 70.69 -8.08 -25.31
CA CYS A 906 70.95 -8.87 -26.51
C CYS A 906 71.28 -8.00 -27.74
N PRO A 907 72.47 -8.09 -28.35
CA PRO A 907 72.86 -7.20 -29.45
C PRO A 907 72.00 -7.40 -30.72
N THR A 908 71.36 -8.57 -30.87
CA THR A 908 70.39 -8.86 -31.94
C THR A 908 69.13 -7.99 -31.84
N GLN A 909 68.80 -7.49 -30.64
CA GLN A 909 67.63 -6.64 -30.37
C GLN A 909 67.79 -5.20 -30.91
N ALA A 910 68.99 -4.83 -31.36
CA ALA A 910 69.31 -3.49 -31.87
C ALA A 910 69.48 -3.41 -33.40
N MET A 911 69.18 -4.48 -34.17
CA MET A 911 69.48 -4.55 -35.61
C MET A 911 68.29 -4.38 -36.58
N GLU A 912 67.06 -4.13 -36.11
CA GLU A 912 65.87 -3.97 -36.98
C GLU A 912 65.57 -2.52 -37.44
N ALA A 913 66.59 -1.66 -37.58
CA ALA A 913 66.40 -0.29 -38.04
C ALA A 913 67.55 0.25 -38.92
N GLU A 914 67.50 0.01 -40.23
CA GLU A 914 67.85 0.97 -41.31
C GLU A 914 67.76 0.32 -42.72
N GLU A 915 66.87 0.80 -43.59
CA GLU A 915 67.18 1.32 -44.96
C GLU A 915 65.91 1.57 -45.80
N GLU A 916 65.78 2.80 -46.34
CA GLU A 916 65.24 3.19 -47.66
C GLU A 916 65.09 4.74 -47.65
N GLN A 917 66.20 5.45 -47.77
CA GLN A 917 66.76 6.02 -49.01
C GLN A 917 66.03 7.26 -49.57
N THR A 918 66.83 8.31 -49.75
CA THR A 918 66.46 9.59 -50.36
C THR A 918 66.32 9.47 -51.87
N HIS A 919 65.50 10.32 -52.51
CA HIS A 919 65.93 11.08 -53.69
C HIS A 919 64.97 12.25 -53.98
N THR A 920 65.56 13.36 -54.43
CA THR A 920 64.90 14.62 -54.82
C THR A 920 64.59 14.66 -56.30
N HIS A 921 63.43 15.22 -56.69
CA HIS A 921 63.45 16.37 -57.61
C HIS A 921 62.18 17.23 -57.57
#